data_AF-A0A814Q1H0-F1
#
_entry.id   AF-A0A814Q1H0-F1
#
_cell.length_a   1.000
_cell.length_b   1.000
_cell.length_c   1.000
_cell.angle_alpha   90.00
_cell.angle_beta   90.00
_cell.angle_gamma   90.00
#
_symmetry.space_group_name_H-M   'P 1'
#
loop_
_entity.id
_entity.type
_entity.pdbx_description
1 polymer ?
#
loop_
_entity_poly.entity_id
_entity_poly.type
_entity_poly.pdbx_seq_one_letter_code
_entity_poly.pdbx_strand_id
1 'polypeptide(L)'
;SYYQQCHPQQCQYTYSENFDYIYTITIILILIGGLTTVLSLIVPITVNLIRRKKMPLSTTVNVLPIRQRLINFYELVEEKIRKFNLFEPYPPHLNEELRYYELLSTRFYILILILSLIILVLYISVIDHTQTVIIKSPTSEQYTLLYEQHSSTLLCGCKKISILYSKFLQLLPERHEICTSQYVIDEWIQYILLRTFSDDLNRHKDEFRETAIKLFQMLTALCESTNRTIQNSLSIYYSTEYINDKLINQQLFEATINSSIQLFISSTTNTYTHSLKLIRDTTQSNGLVTTNLNLYYFYQQQTIVHRYWFNYSYYNTNQTCSCTNTNQCVKQIELYSYLDPVNINMVVNGLYMGCYILESLLQSTLECFYSQQCFNQLNIILEPDYYSDTPISLLNSSILINFRPQSTIDELLTQLMVDQWTSLVSYETYFNECQPNQCQYTYTEKFDIFYTITTILGIVGGLKTVLSRLIPNFIIKPSLYLLQLIINRYRKMKLRQTNQVQSLENNADNRNWNRTGQKVAGSSIGTTGSSLKYLSVPGEMTIVNKFDLYISDSGNNRIVKWKLNNSSLNEGELVIGRIDCLAGNSSTELNYPYGMTFDEINQQLYVADSFNYRVLRYNLNQTSFPLSGTTIIDRSQHILSPDVANFYYIYYDHINNDLYLLETQNGSVLLYKNITSDSHTQSQPLSIAIVGQQQRDGGFYIDKQSSIYIGDNSDNSIVKWLKESKQGIIVAGGHDTGSNLNQFDYPIDVIVDEQDSNTLYIVDSFNSRVM
;
A
#
# COMPACT_ATOMS: atom_id res chain seq x y z
N SER A 1 -1.39 21.34 -4.94
CA SER A 1 -1.29 21.07 -6.39
C SER A 1 -0.45 19.83 -6.68
N TYR A 2 0.79 19.70 -6.19
CA TYR A 2 1.64 18.52 -6.44
C TYR A 2 1.09 17.20 -5.87
N TYR A 3 0.64 17.18 -4.61
CA TYR A 3 0.09 15.97 -3.97
C TYR A 3 -1.15 15.41 -4.68
N GLN A 4 -2.03 16.30 -5.17
CA GLN A 4 -3.22 15.92 -5.94
C GLN A 4 -2.87 15.41 -7.35
N GLN A 5 -1.74 15.83 -7.94
CA GLN A 5 -1.24 15.26 -9.19
C GLN A 5 -0.50 13.94 -8.98
N CYS A 6 0.15 13.77 -7.82
CA CYS A 6 1.02 12.63 -7.53
C CYS A 6 0.25 11.34 -7.17
N HIS A 7 -1.01 11.44 -6.71
CA HIS A 7 -1.88 10.31 -6.34
C HIS A 7 -1.14 9.15 -5.62
N PRO A 8 -0.48 9.39 -4.47
CA PRO A 8 0.31 8.36 -3.81
C PRO A 8 -0.58 7.20 -3.36
N GLN A 9 -0.25 5.99 -3.82
CA GLN A 9 -1.05 4.79 -3.55
C GLN A 9 -0.79 4.19 -2.16
N GLN A 10 0.41 4.40 -1.60
CA GLN A 10 0.79 3.87 -0.30
C GLN A 10 1.72 4.83 0.45
N CYS A 11 1.54 4.91 1.77
CA CYS A 11 2.41 5.65 2.67
C CYS A 11 2.85 4.67 3.78
N GLN A 12 4.16 4.59 4.03
CA GLN A 12 4.72 3.79 5.11
C GLN A 12 5.32 4.72 6.17
N TYR A 13 5.00 4.46 7.43
CA TYR A 13 5.60 5.11 8.57
C TYR A 13 5.98 4.05 9.61
N THR A 14 7.07 4.30 10.34
CA THR A 14 7.54 3.45 11.44
C THR A 14 7.40 4.23 12.74
N TYR A 15 6.81 3.61 13.76
CA TYR A 15 6.75 4.14 15.11
C TYR A 15 7.15 3.04 16.10
N SER A 16 7.84 3.41 17.18
CA SER A 16 8.21 2.50 18.26
C SER A 16 7.08 2.43 19.28
N GLU A 17 6.42 1.28 19.40
CA GLU A 17 5.41 1.05 20.43
C GLU A 17 5.99 0.22 21.59
N ASN A 18 5.61 0.54 22.83
CA ASN A 18 5.97 -0.30 23.97
C ASN A 18 5.18 -1.61 23.90
N PHE A 19 5.79 -2.73 24.31
CA PHE A 19 5.12 -4.01 24.34
C PHE A 19 3.79 -3.96 25.11
N ASP A 20 2.74 -4.52 24.52
CA ASP A 20 1.42 -4.65 25.16
C ASP A 20 1.53 -5.34 26.53
N TYR A 21 0.69 -4.92 27.49
CA TYR A 21 0.56 -5.54 28.80
C TYR A 21 0.29 -7.05 28.70
N ILE A 22 -0.53 -7.47 27.72
CA ILE A 22 -0.81 -8.89 27.50
C ILE A 22 0.48 -9.62 27.10
N TYR A 23 1.23 -9.09 26.14
CA TYR A 23 2.51 -9.64 25.71
C TYR A 23 3.51 -9.73 26.87
N THR A 24 3.58 -8.68 27.70
CA THR A 24 4.49 -8.59 28.85
C THR A 24 4.15 -9.63 29.93
N ILE A 25 2.87 -9.77 30.29
CA ILE A 25 2.39 -10.80 31.25
C ILE A 25 2.67 -12.21 30.71
N THR A 26 2.46 -12.43 29.41
CA THR A 26 2.70 -13.72 28.77
C THR A 26 4.18 -14.11 28.83
N ILE A 27 5.09 -13.17 28.56
CA ILE A 27 6.54 -13.38 28.73
C ILE A 27 6.90 -13.67 30.19
N ILE A 28 6.32 -12.96 31.16
CA ILE A 28 6.58 -13.21 32.59
C ILE A 28 6.17 -14.65 32.99
N LEU A 29 5.01 -15.11 32.54
CA LEU A 29 4.54 -16.48 32.80
C LEU A 29 5.44 -17.53 32.15
N ILE A 30 5.90 -17.29 30.92
CA ILE A 30 6.86 -18.14 30.19
C ILE A 30 8.20 -18.20 30.93
N LEU A 31 8.71 -17.06 31.42
CA LEU A 31 9.98 -16.97 32.15
C LEU A 31 9.92 -17.69 33.50
N ILE A 32 8.85 -17.51 34.28
CA ILE A 32 8.64 -18.20 35.57
C ILE A 32 8.49 -19.72 35.34
N GLY A 33 7.76 -20.12 34.30
CA GLY A 33 7.62 -21.53 33.90
C GLY A 33 8.95 -22.17 33.46
N GLY A 34 9.72 -21.48 32.62
CA GLY A 34 11.04 -21.94 32.17
C GLY A 34 12.06 -22.04 33.31
N LEU A 35 12.08 -21.06 34.21
CA LEU A 35 13.01 -21.04 35.35
C LEU A 35 12.73 -22.17 36.34
N THR A 36 11.46 -22.42 36.69
CA THR A 36 11.08 -23.48 37.63
C THR A 36 11.38 -24.88 37.08
N THR A 37 11.19 -25.10 35.78
CA THR A 37 11.51 -26.38 35.12
C THR A 37 13.02 -26.61 35.04
N VAL A 38 13.80 -25.62 34.61
CA VAL A 38 15.27 -25.70 34.52
C VAL A 38 15.90 -25.94 35.90
N LEU A 39 15.47 -25.22 36.94
CA LEU A 39 15.96 -25.43 38.31
C LEU A 39 15.61 -26.83 38.83
N SER A 40 14.40 -27.34 38.54
CA SER A 40 13.99 -28.69 38.97
C SER A 40 14.79 -29.82 38.29
N LEU A 41 15.35 -29.58 37.10
CA LEU A 41 16.11 -30.56 36.34
C LEU A 41 17.61 -30.51 36.66
N ILE A 42 18.19 -29.31 36.75
CA ILE A 42 19.64 -29.11 36.89
C ILE A 42 20.10 -29.30 38.34
N VAL A 43 19.32 -28.85 39.33
CA VAL A 43 19.71 -28.90 40.75
C VAL A 43 19.90 -30.34 41.25
N PRO A 44 19.02 -31.32 40.96
CA PRO A 44 19.23 -32.70 41.41
C PRO A 44 20.44 -33.38 40.74
N ILE A 45 20.68 -33.10 39.45
CA ILE A 45 21.79 -33.67 38.68
C ILE A 45 23.13 -33.15 39.21
N THR A 46 23.25 -31.84 39.43
CA THR A 46 24.45 -31.23 40.00
C THR A 46 24.69 -31.71 41.43
N VAL A 47 23.65 -31.81 42.27
CA VAL A 47 23.76 -32.35 43.64
C VAL A 47 24.18 -33.83 43.64
N ASN A 48 23.67 -34.66 42.73
CA ASN A 48 24.05 -36.07 42.64
C ASN A 48 25.47 -36.28 42.10
N LEU A 49 25.94 -35.45 41.16
CA LEU A 49 27.33 -35.49 40.68
C LEU A 49 28.31 -35.12 41.79
N ILE A 50 27.95 -34.16 42.66
CA ILE A 50 28.72 -33.79 43.85
C ILE A 50 28.71 -34.93 44.89
N ARG A 51 27.58 -35.63 45.06
CA ARG A 51 27.45 -36.79 45.97
C ARG A 51 28.24 -38.01 45.50
N ARG A 52 28.28 -38.30 44.19
CA ARG A 52 29.02 -39.44 43.62
C ARG A 52 30.53 -39.33 43.72
N LYS A 53 31.09 -38.11 43.75
CA LYS A 53 32.52 -37.89 44.03
C LYS A 53 32.91 -38.20 45.50
N LYS A 54 31.95 -38.44 46.40
CA LYS A 54 32.18 -38.60 47.86
C LYS A 54 31.97 -40.00 48.43
N MET A 55 31.62 -41.02 47.63
CA MET A 55 31.37 -42.38 48.16
C MET A 55 32.41 -43.41 47.69
N PRO A 56 32.98 -44.23 48.61
CA PRO A 56 34.01 -45.20 48.29
C PRO A 56 33.44 -46.44 47.58
N LEU A 57 34.29 -47.03 46.74
CA LEU A 57 34.01 -48.15 45.85
C LEU A 57 33.95 -49.49 46.62
N SER A 58 32.80 -50.15 46.63
CA SER A 58 32.62 -51.57 46.97
C SER A 58 31.19 -51.95 46.54
N THR A 59 30.88 -53.09 45.92
CA THR A 59 31.63 -54.29 45.55
C THR A 59 30.88 -54.97 44.41
N THR A 60 31.64 -55.61 43.53
CA THR A 60 31.30 -56.68 42.56
C THR A 60 29.80 -56.99 42.33
N VAL A 61 29.31 -56.66 41.14
CA VAL A 61 28.03 -57.19 40.64
C VAL A 61 28.27 -57.93 39.33
N ASN A 62 27.90 -59.21 39.31
CA ASN A 62 27.90 -60.09 38.15
C ASN A 62 27.23 -59.41 36.95
N VAL A 63 27.97 -59.35 35.85
CA VAL A 63 27.52 -58.66 34.63
C VAL A 63 26.63 -59.59 33.83
N LEU A 64 25.32 -59.49 34.08
CA LEU A 64 24.27 -60.11 33.27
C LEU A 64 24.45 -59.76 31.77
N PRO A 65 24.16 -60.70 30.85
CA PRO A 65 24.22 -60.45 29.41
C PRO A 65 23.37 -59.23 29.02
N ILE A 66 23.88 -58.41 28.08
CA ILE A 66 23.27 -57.13 27.68
C ILE A 66 21.79 -57.27 27.32
N ARG A 67 21.41 -58.39 26.69
CA ARG A 67 20.02 -58.67 26.34
C ARG A 67 19.11 -58.79 27.58
N GLN A 68 19.55 -59.47 28.62
CA GLN A 68 18.80 -59.60 29.87
C GLN A 68 18.75 -58.26 30.62
N ARG A 69 19.80 -57.44 30.54
CA ARG A 69 19.79 -56.09 31.13
C ARG A 69 18.83 -55.16 30.41
N LEU A 70 18.72 -55.26 29.08
CA LEU A 70 17.77 -54.47 28.31
C LEU A 70 16.32 -54.90 28.59
N ILE A 71 16.06 -56.20 28.73
CA ILE A 71 14.72 -56.70 29.11
C ILE A 71 14.37 -56.23 30.52
N ASN A 72 15.26 -56.43 31.50
CA ASN A 72 15.00 -55.98 32.87
C ASN A 72 14.88 -54.45 32.96
N PHE A 73 15.62 -53.69 32.14
CA PHE A 73 15.47 -52.23 32.08
C PHE A 73 14.14 -51.81 31.46
N TYR A 74 13.71 -52.47 30.39
CA TYR A 74 12.41 -52.23 29.77
C TYR A 74 11.27 -52.52 30.75
N GLU A 75 11.31 -53.66 31.45
CA GLU A 75 10.31 -54.00 32.47
C GLU A 75 10.28 -52.97 33.61
N LEU A 76 11.45 -52.50 34.05
CA LEU A 76 11.55 -51.51 35.13
C LEU A 76 11.06 -50.12 34.69
N VAL A 77 11.27 -49.75 33.42
CA VAL A 77 10.74 -48.52 32.84
C VAL A 77 9.24 -48.63 32.62
N GLU A 78 8.74 -49.75 32.12
CA GLU A 78 7.32 -50.01 31.92
C GLU A 78 6.56 -49.96 33.25
N GLU A 79 7.10 -50.57 34.31
CA GLU A 79 6.49 -50.55 35.63
C GLU A 79 6.45 -49.12 36.19
N LYS A 80 7.53 -48.35 36.02
CA LYS A 80 7.56 -46.93 36.41
C LYS A 80 6.58 -46.08 35.62
N ILE A 81 6.45 -46.28 34.30
CA ILE A 81 5.51 -45.52 33.47
C ILE A 81 4.06 -45.86 33.85
N ARG A 82 3.74 -47.14 34.08
CA ARG A 82 2.38 -47.57 34.47
C ARG A 82 1.95 -46.99 35.82
N LYS A 83 2.91 -46.84 36.76
CA LYS A 83 2.68 -46.28 38.10
C LYS A 83 2.96 -44.78 38.20
N PHE A 84 3.34 -44.12 37.11
CA PHE A 84 3.70 -42.70 37.11
C PHE A 84 2.47 -41.82 37.38
N ASN A 85 2.49 -41.14 38.51
CA ASN A 85 1.43 -40.22 38.94
C ASN A 85 2.07 -38.86 39.21
N LEU A 86 1.67 -37.83 38.47
CA LEU A 86 2.21 -36.47 38.63
C LEU A 86 1.72 -35.80 39.92
N PHE A 87 0.65 -36.32 40.52
CA PHE A 87 -0.12 -35.66 41.57
C PHE A 87 -0.03 -36.37 42.94
N GLU A 88 0.91 -37.29 43.11
CA GLU A 88 1.04 -38.15 44.30
C GLU A 88 1.24 -37.31 45.60
N PRO A 89 0.36 -37.42 46.61
CA PRO A 89 0.62 -36.87 47.93
C PRO A 89 1.31 -37.90 48.84
N TYR A 90 2.29 -37.43 49.62
CA TYR A 90 2.83 -38.16 50.78
C TYR A 90 2.00 -37.76 52.02
N PRO A 91 1.58 -38.65 52.97
CA PRO A 91 1.82 -40.09 53.13
C PRO A 91 0.58 -40.95 52.74
N PRO A 92 0.69 -42.30 52.73
CA PRO A 92 -0.30 -43.18 52.11
C PRO A 92 -1.48 -43.44 53.04
N HIS A 93 -2.66 -42.93 52.68
CA HIS A 93 -3.92 -43.39 53.26
C HIS A 93 -4.86 -43.95 52.18
N LEU A 94 -4.79 -45.28 52.06
CA LEU A 94 -5.84 -46.29 51.87
C LEU A 94 -6.97 -46.18 50.83
N ASN A 95 -7.03 -45.19 49.94
CA ASN A 95 -8.09 -45.16 48.92
C ASN A 95 -7.56 -45.53 47.52
N GLU A 96 -7.75 -46.79 47.12
CA GLU A 96 -7.42 -47.29 45.77
C GLU A 96 -8.14 -46.51 44.66
N GLU A 97 -9.35 -46.02 44.92
CA GLU A 97 -10.12 -45.20 43.97
C GLU A 97 -9.46 -43.84 43.70
N LEU A 98 -8.93 -43.17 44.74
CA LEU A 98 -8.29 -41.86 44.58
C LEU A 98 -7.04 -41.98 43.70
N ARG A 99 -6.25 -43.04 43.92
CA ARG A 99 -5.05 -43.35 43.14
C ARG A 99 -5.37 -43.62 41.67
N TYR A 100 -6.51 -44.28 41.38
CA TYR A 100 -6.96 -44.52 40.00
C TYR A 100 -7.26 -43.21 39.26
N TYR A 101 -7.98 -42.27 39.89
CA TYR A 101 -8.30 -40.97 39.29
C TYR A 101 -7.06 -40.08 39.10
N GLU A 102 -6.09 -40.12 40.01
CA GLU A 102 -4.84 -39.37 39.88
C GLU A 102 -3.96 -39.89 38.72
N LEU A 103 -3.88 -41.22 38.53
CA LEU A 103 -3.20 -41.84 37.38
C LEU A 103 -3.90 -41.50 36.06
N LEU A 104 -5.23 -41.50 36.03
CA LEU A 104 -6.01 -41.13 34.85
C LEU A 104 -5.83 -39.64 34.49
N SER A 105 -5.82 -38.76 35.51
CA SER A 105 -5.55 -37.33 35.35
C SER A 105 -4.13 -37.08 34.82
N THR A 106 -3.14 -37.82 35.32
CA THR A 106 -1.76 -37.76 34.81
C THR A 106 -1.68 -38.15 33.34
N ARG A 107 -2.39 -39.21 32.91
CA ARG A 107 -2.42 -39.64 31.50
C ARG A 107 -3.12 -38.62 30.60
N PHE A 108 -4.25 -38.08 31.04
CA PHE A 108 -4.99 -37.06 30.30
C PHE A 108 -4.18 -35.76 30.16
N TYR A 109 -3.49 -35.36 31.24
CA TYR A 109 -2.55 -34.24 31.21
C TYR A 109 -1.43 -34.45 30.19
N ILE A 110 -0.78 -35.62 30.19
CA ILE A 110 0.29 -35.94 29.24
C ILE A 110 -0.24 -35.93 27.80
N LEU A 111 -1.46 -36.42 27.56
CA LEU A 111 -2.07 -36.44 26.23
C LEU A 111 -2.36 -35.01 25.71
N ILE A 112 -2.96 -34.15 26.54
CA ILE A 112 -3.22 -32.74 26.19
C ILE A 112 -1.91 -31.98 25.97
N LEU A 113 -0.90 -32.24 26.81
CA LEU A 113 0.42 -31.63 26.67
C LEU A 113 1.06 -32.01 25.33
N ILE A 114 1.02 -33.30 24.95
CA ILE A 114 1.56 -33.75 23.67
C ILE A 114 0.80 -33.14 22.49
N LEU A 115 -0.54 -33.11 22.55
CA LEU A 115 -1.38 -32.54 21.49
C LEU A 115 -1.10 -31.03 21.29
N SER A 116 -1.03 -30.27 22.39
CA SER A 116 -0.73 -28.83 22.34
C SER A 116 0.68 -28.54 21.83
N LEU A 117 1.67 -29.37 22.21
CA LEU A 117 3.03 -29.25 21.68
C LEU A 117 3.10 -29.57 20.18
N ILE A 118 2.36 -30.56 19.68
CA ILE A 118 2.30 -30.86 18.24
C ILE A 118 1.70 -29.69 17.47
N ILE A 119 0.58 -29.13 17.95
CA ILE A 119 -0.07 -27.98 17.31
C ILE A 119 0.88 -26.76 17.28
N LEU A 120 1.57 -26.49 18.39
CA LEU A 120 2.52 -25.37 18.47
C LEU A 120 3.71 -25.56 17.52
N VAL A 121 4.28 -26.76 17.44
CA VAL A 121 5.40 -27.06 16.53
C VAL A 121 4.95 -26.93 15.07
N LEU A 122 3.76 -27.42 14.72
CA LEU A 122 3.21 -27.26 13.38
C LEU A 122 2.96 -25.77 13.05
N TYR A 123 2.44 -25.01 14.00
CA TYR A 123 2.20 -23.57 13.85
C TYR A 123 3.51 -22.80 13.63
N ILE A 124 4.51 -22.99 14.48
CA ILE A 124 5.83 -22.35 14.36
C ILE A 124 6.56 -22.80 13.07
N SER A 125 6.36 -24.03 12.61
CA SER A 125 7.00 -24.55 11.40
C SER A 125 6.45 -23.98 10.09
N VAL A 126 5.22 -23.43 10.11
CA VAL A 126 4.50 -22.94 8.92
C VAL A 126 4.58 -21.41 8.78
N ILE A 127 4.83 -20.68 9.87
CA ILE A 127 4.84 -19.21 9.84
C ILE A 127 6.24 -18.69 9.52
N ASP A 128 6.31 -17.88 8.47
CA ASP A 128 7.47 -17.06 8.16
C ASP A 128 7.44 -15.77 9.00
N HIS A 129 8.57 -15.42 9.60
CA HIS A 129 8.71 -14.17 10.33
C HIS A 129 9.57 -13.19 9.52
N THR A 130 9.09 -11.96 9.38
CA THR A 130 9.81 -10.89 8.69
C THR A 130 10.69 -10.15 9.67
N GLN A 131 12.00 -10.11 9.41
CA GLN A 131 12.92 -9.27 10.15
C GLN A 131 13.24 -8.02 9.34
N THR A 132 13.28 -6.86 10.01
CA THR A 132 13.75 -5.60 9.42
C THR A 132 15.11 -5.27 10.02
N VAL A 133 16.13 -5.18 9.17
CA VAL A 133 17.47 -4.78 9.58
C VAL A 133 17.67 -3.32 9.23
N ILE A 134 18.06 -2.50 10.20
CA ILE A 134 18.34 -1.07 10.03
C ILE A 134 19.84 -0.85 10.15
N ILE A 135 20.42 -0.26 9.11
CA ILE A 135 21.83 0.09 9.04
C ILE A 135 21.94 1.61 8.99
N LYS A 136 22.64 2.18 9.96
CA LYS A 136 22.89 3.62 10.03
C LYS A 136 24.13 3.97 9.25
N SER A 137 24.04 4.99 8.40
CA SER A 137 25.15 5.55 7.62
C SER A 137 26.02 4.49 6.92
N PRO A 138 25.45 3.69 6.00
CA PRO A 138 26.21 2.66 5.31
C PRO A 138 27.27 3.26 4.39
N THR A 139 28.36 2.51 4.18
CA THR A 139 29.36 2.84 3.16
C THR A 139 28.86 2.43 1.76
N SER A 140 29.46 2.97 0.70
CA SER A 140 29.08 2.63 -0.68
C SER A 140 29.21 1.13 -0.96
N GLU A 141 30.27 0.49 -0.47
CA GLU A 141 30.49 -0.96 -0.63
C GLU A 141 29.43 -1.78 0.12
N GLN A 142 29.09 -1.37 1.35
CA GLN A 142 28.03 -2.01 2.12
C GLN A 142 26.67 -1.91 1.42
N TYR A 143 26.35 -0.74 0.85
CA TYR A 143 25.12 -0.58 0.07
C TYR A 143 25.09 -1.50 -1.15
N THR A 144 26.17 -1.60 -1.92
CA THR A 144 26.24 -2.47 -3.09
C THR A 144 25.98 -3.93 -2.72
N LEU A 145 26.66 -4.44 -1.68
CA LEU A 145 26.45 -5.82 -1.20
C LEU A 145 25.02 -6.08 -0.74
N LEU A 146 24.42 -5.13 -0.02
CA LEU A 146 23.04 -5.24 0.44
C LEU A 146 22.05 -5.19 -0.72
N TYR A 147 22.32 -4.37 -1.73
CA TYR A 147 21.46 -4.28 -2.90
C TYR A 147 21.51 -5.56 -3.72
N GLU A 148 22.68 -6.20 -3.86
CA GLU A 148 22.79 -7.51 -4.53
C GLU A 148 21.98 -8.61 -3.83
N GLN A 149 21.92 -8.59 -2.50
CA GLN A 149 21.22 -9.61 -1.72
C GLN A 149 19.72 -9.29 -1.50
N HIS A 150 19.36 -8.01 -1.39
CA HIS A 150 18.05 -7.56 -0.93
C HIS A 150 17.45 -6.42 -1.77
N SER A 151 17.76 -6.37 -3.07
CA SER A 151 17.32 -5.32 -4.00
C SER A 151 15.83 -4.97 -3.94
N SER A 152 14.94 -5.94 -3.70
CA SER A 152 13.49 -5.73 -3.70
C SER A 152 12.95 -5.01 -2.47
N THR A 153 13.65 -5.09 -1.33
CA THR A 153 13.19 -4.56 -0.04
C THR A 153 14.12 -3.51 0.55
N LEU A 154 15.33 -3.33 -0.01
CA LEU A 154 16.31 -2.35 0.43
C LEU A 154 15.84 -0.91 0.12
N LEU A 155 15.70 -0.12 1.17
CA LEU A 155 15.28 1.28 1.11
C LEU A 155 16.28 2.14 1.87
N CYS A 156 16.85 3.11 1.17
CA CYS A 156 17.87 4.02 1.68
C CYS A 156 17.46 5.46 1.40
N GLY A 157 17.21 6.26 2.44
CA GLY A 157 16.84 7.66 2.28
C GLY A 157 18.07 8.57 2.16
N CYS A 158 18.07 9.46 1.15
CA CYS A 158 19.10 10.48 1.02
C CYS A 158 18.85 11.63 1.99
N LYS A 159 19.90 12.13 2.66
CA LYS A 159 19.82 13.34 3.50
C LYS A 159 19.72 14.59 2.64
N LYS A 160 20.42 14.61 1.51
CA LYS A 160 20.37 15.67 0.51
C LYS A 160 19.66 15.15 -0.73
N ILE A 161 18.43 15.61 -0.94
CA ILE A 161 17.56 15.13 -2.03
C ILE A 161 17.82 15.82 -3.38
N SER A 162 18.65 16.87 -3.39
CA SER A 162 18.94 17.68 -4.57
C SER A 162 20.44 17.91 -4.71
N ILE A 163 21.02 17.47 -5.83
CA ILE A 163 22.47 17.48 -6.08
C ILE A 163 22.73 18.08 -7.46
N LEU A 164 23.60 19.10 -7.54
CA LEU A 164 23.99 19.69 -8.82
C LEU A 164 24.68 18.66 -9.73
N TYR A 165 24.34 18.64 -11.02
CA TYR A 165 24.98 17.74 -11.98
C TYR A 165 26.50 17.93 -12.05
N SER A 166 27.00 19.18 -11.88
CA SER A 166 28.44 19.48 -11.82
C SER A 166 29.23 18.72 -10.74
N LYS A 167 28.56 18.17 -9.72
CA LYS A 167 29.23 17.43 -8.65
C LYS A 167 29.70 16.05 -9.08
N PHE A 168 28.93 15.36 -9.91
CA PHE A 168 29.17 13.95 -10.23
C PHE A 168 29.27 13.67 -11.73
N LEU A 169 29.00 14.65 -12.58
CA LEU A 169 29.03 14.52 -14.03
C LEU A 169 29.93 15.59 -14.66
N GLN A 170 30.83 15.15 -15.52
CA GLN A 170 31.58 15.99 -16.45
C GLN A 170 31.38 15.46 -17.88
N LEU A 171 31.15 16.36 -18.82
CA LEU A 171 30.96 16.08 -20.24
C LEU A 171 32.07 16.78 -21.00
N LEU A 172 32.79 16.02 -21.81
CA LEU A 172 33.91 16.48 -22.60
C LEU A 172 33.54 16.35 -24.08
N PRO A 173 33.20 17.48 -24.75
CA PRO A 173 32.98 17.49 -26.19
C PRO A 173 34.34 17.43 -26.90
N GLU A 174 34.58 16.37 -27.65
CA GLU A 174 35.74 16.26 -28.53
C GLU A 174 35.39 16.87 -29.88
N ARG A 175 35.81 18.12 -30.08
CA ARG A 175 35.54 18.86 -31.32
C ARG A 175 36.23 18.17 -32.50
N HIS A 176 35.53 18.12 -33.64
CA HIS A 176 36.08 17.58 -34.88
C HIS A 176 37.40 18.29 -35.24
N GLU A 177 38.38 17.54 -35.74
CA GLU A 177 39.75 18.01 -36.03
C GLU A 177 39.76 19.29 -36.88
N ILE A 178 38.84 19.41 -37.84
CA ILE A 178 38.66 20.63 -38.66
C ILE A 178 38.58 21.93 -37.81
N CYS A 179 37.88 21.90 -36.67
CA CYS A 179 37.69 23.05 -35.78
C CYS A 179 38.87 23.30 -34.81
N THR A 180 39.86 22.41 -34.80
CA THR A 180 41.11 22.55 -34.03
C THR A 180 42.34 22.63 -34.93
N SER A 181 42.16 22.51 -36.25
CA SER A 181 43.21 22.55 -37.26
C SER A 181 43.63 23.97 -37.66
N GLN A 182 44.69 24.09 -38.48
CA GLN A 182 45.07 25.38 -39.06
C GLN A 182 44.06 25.92 -40.09
N TYR A 183 43.05 25.16 -40.53
CA TYR A 183 42.10 25.65 -41.53
C TYR A 183 41.10 26.69 -40.96
N VAL A 184 41.09 26.89 -39.64
CA VAL A 184 40.20 27.83 -38.93
C VAL A 184 40.96 28.89 -38.13
N ILE A 185 42.26 29.08 -38.40
CA ILE A 185 43.06 30.13 -37.75
C ILE A 185 43.26 31.33 -38.69
N ASP A 186 43.47 32.51 -38.12
CA ASP A 186 43.62 33.74 -38.87
C ASP A 186 44.85 33.71 -39.80
N GLU A 187 45.93 33.05 -39.40
CA GLU A 187 47.16 32.95 -40.21
C GLU A 187 46.91 32.27 -41.57
N TRP A 188 46.07 31.23 -41.60
CA TRP A 188 45.70 30.54 -42.84
C TRP A 188 44.87 31.44 -43.76
N ILE A 189 43.92 32.17 -43.18
CA ILE A 189 43.06 33.10 -43.92
C ILE A 189 43.90 34.24 -44.51
N GLN A 190 44.84 34.79 -43.73
CA GLN A 190 45.77 35.83 -44.18
C GLN A 190 46.74 35.32 -45.25
N TYR A 191 47.19 34.07 -45.14
CA TYR A 191 48.05 33.44 -46.14
C TYR A 191 47.37 33.40 -47.52
N ILE A 192 46.10 32.96 -47.59
CA ILE A 192 45.34 32.98 -48.85
C ILE A 192 45.12 34.43 -49.33
N LEU A 193 44.80 35.36 -48.42
CA LEU A 193 44.54 36.76 -48.74
C LEU A 193 45.73 37.43 -49.43
N LEU A 194 46.94 37.26 -48.90
CA LEU A 194 48.16 37.85 -49.47
C LEU A 194 48.46 37.34 -50.90
N ARG A 195 48.02 36.12 -51.23
CA ARG A 195 48.16 35.50 -52.57
C ARG A 195 47.01 35.78 -53.53
N THR A 196 45.99 36.50 -53.06
CA THR A 196 44.83 36.90 -53.87
C THR A 196 45.07 38.21 -54.62
N PHE A 197 46.01 39.06 -54.16
CA PHE A 197 46.20 40.42 -54.67
C PHE A 197 47.40 40.62 -55.62
N SER A 198 48.14 39.57 -55.98
CA SER A 198 49.25 39.66 -56.94
C SER A 198 48.72 39.67 -58.39
N ASP A 199 48.60 40.87 -58.95
CA ASP A 199 48.53 41.24 -60.39
C ASP A 199 47.69 40.38 -61.35
N ASP A 200 46.41 40.73 -61.59
CA ASP A 200 45.88 40.87 -62.96
C ASP A 200 44.44 41.41 -63.07
N LEU A 201 44.16 42.11 -64.17
CA LEU A 201 42.85 42.70 -64.55
C LEU A 201 41.82 41.66 -65.07
N ASN A 202 42.21 40.39 -65.19
CA ASN A 202 41.36 39.29 -65.69
C ASN A 202 41.05 38.27 -64.59
N ARG A 203 40.26 38.68 -63.60
CA ARG A 203 39.79 37.80 -62.52
C ARG A 203 38.66 36.89 -63.01
N HIS A 204 38.84 35.57 -62.92
CA HIS A 204 37.77 34.59 -63.12
C HIS A 204 36.84 34.55 -61.90
N LYS A 205 35.53 34.64 -62.13
CA LYS A 205 34.48 34.62 -61.08
C LYS A 205 34.43 33.31 -60.26
N ASP A 206 34.99 32.24 -60.82
CA ASP A 206 34.93 30.88 -60.26
C ASP A 206 36.26 30.51 -59.57
N GLU A 207 37.11 31.50 -59.28
CA GLU A 207 38.46 31.33 -58.76
C GLU A 207 38.47 31.02 -57.26
N PHE A 208 39.23 29.99 -56.90
CA PHE A 208 39.30 29.44 -55.54
C PHE A 208 39.70 30.46 -54.48
N ARG A 209 40.74 31.28 -54.66
CA ARG A 209 41.30 32.13 -53.58
C ARG A 209 40.27 33.12 -53.03
N GLU A 210 39.51 33.77 -53.91
CA GLU A 210 38.44 34.72 -53.52
C GLU A 210 37.26 34.06 -52.76
N THR A 211 36.96 32.79 -53.06
CA THR A 211 35.88 32.05 -52.38
C THR A 211 36.37 31.35 -51.11
N ALA A 212 37.60 30.82 -51.13
CA ALA A 212 38.21 30.09 -50.04
C ALA A 212 38.34 30.94 -48.77
N ILE A 213 38.76 32.21 -48.88
CA ILE A 213 38.84 33.14 -47.75
C ILE A 213 37.50 33.20 -47.00
N LYS A 214 36.40 33.38 -47.75
CA LYS A 214 35.05 33.49 -47.18
C LYS A 214 34.57 32.15 -46.59
N LEU A 215 34.89 31.03 -47.24
CA LEU A 215 34.56 29.70 -46.73
C LEU A 215 35.27 29.41 -45.41
N PHE A 216 36.57 29.69 -45.31
CA PHE A 216 37.34 29.47 -44.09
C PHE A 216 36.97 30.43 -42.96
N GLN A 217 36.66 31.69 -43.28
CA GLN A 217 36.07 32.63 -42.31
C GLN A 217 34.72 32.13 -41.77
N MET A 218 33.84 31.64 -42.65
CA MET A 218 32.55 31.07 -42.24
C MET A 218 32.75 29.79 -41.40
N LEU A 219 33.69 28.92 -41.79
CA LEU A 219 34.02 27.71 -41.04
C LEU A 219 34.52 28.04 -39.63
N THR A 220 35.39 29.04 -39.51
CA THR A 220 35.89 29.56 -38.22
C THR A 220 34.72 30.05 -37.36
N ALA A 221 33.85 30.89 -37.91
CA ALA A 221 32.69 31.43 -37.20
C ALA A 221 31.72 30.31 -36.75
N LEU A 222 31.51 29.28 -37.56
CA LEU A 222 30.67 28.13 -37.20
C LEU A 222 31.31 27.31 -36.07
N CYS A 223 32.60 27.00 -36.15
CA CYS A 223 33.33 26.28 -35.10
C CYS A 223 33.33 27.03 -33.76
N GLU A 224 33.46 28.36 -33.78
CA GLU A 224 33.36 29.19 -32.57
C GLU A 224 31.93 29.25 -32.03
N SER A 225 30.94 29.41 -32.91
CA SER A 225 29.53 29.52 -32.55
C SER A 225 29.00 28.23 -31.92
N THR A 226 29.34 27.07 -32.48
CA THR A 226 28.97 25.78 -31.88
C THR A 226 29.66 25.59 -30.53
N ASN A 227 30.96 25.91 -30.43
CA ASN A 227 31.68 25.82 -29.16
C ASN A 227 31.05 26.72 -28.09
N ARG A 228 30.74 27.98 -28.41
CA ARG A 228 30.07 28.89 -27.47
C ARG A 228 28.69 28.38 -27.06
N THR A 229 27.93 27.83 -28.01
CA THR A 229 26.62 27.23 -27.73
C THR A 229 26.75 26.05 -26.76
N ILE A 230 27.72 25.16 -27.00
CA ILE A 230 28.02 24.03 -26.12
C ILE A 230 28.40 24.52 -24.72
N GLN A 231 29.33 25.47 -24.59
CA GLN A 231 29.77 25.97 -23.28
C GLN A 231 28.63 26.62 -22.49
N ASN A 232 27.79 27.42 -23.16
CA ASN A 232 26.62 28.03 -22.54
C ASN A 232 25.63 26.96 -22.06
N SER A 233 25.30 25.99 -22.91
CA SER A 233 24.38 24.91 -22.55
C SER A 233 24.93 24.04 -21.42
N LEU A 234 26.23 23.70 -21.44
CA LEU A 234 26.89 22.96 -20.36
C LEU A 234 26.83 23.73 -19.04
N SER A 235 27.05 25.05 -19.06
CA SER A 235 26.96 25.87 -17.84
C SER A 235 25.57 25.82 -17.21
N ILE A 236 24.52 25.83 -18.03
CA ILE A 236 23.14 25.69 -17.58
C ILE A 236 22.92 24.28 -17.03
N TYR A 237 23.29 23.25 -17.79
CA TYR A 237 23.10 21.85 -17.41
C TYR A 237 23.79 21.51 -16.08
N TYR A 238 25.00 22.00 -15.86
CA TYR A 238 25.76 21.82 -14.63
C TYR A 238 25.21 22.57 -13.41
N SER A 239 24.42 23.62 -13.65
CA SER A 239 23.68 24.34 -12.62
C SER A 239 22.31 23.71 -12.29
N THR A 240 21.85 22.75 -13.10
CA THR A 240 20.61 22.02 -12.80
C THR A 240 20.81 21.02 -11.66
N GLU A 241 19.71 20.74 -10.96
CA GLU A 241 19.68 19.84 -9.82
C GLU A 241 19.09 18.48 -10.21
N TYR A 242 19.82 17.41 -9.89
CA TYR A 242 19.34 16.04 -9.90
C TYR A 242 18.60 15.76 -8.58
N ILE A 243 17.31 15.44 -8.67
CA ILE A 243 16.43 15.29 -7.51
C ILE A 243 16.08 13.82 -7.29
N ASN A 244 16.39 13.29 -6.11
CA ASN A 244 16.01 11.96 -5.70
C ASN A 244 15.93 11.86 -4.16
N ASP A 245 14.82 11.36 -3.63
CA ASP A 245 14.62 11.18 -2.19
C ASP A 245 15.25 9.89 -1.66
N LYS A 246 15.49 8.92 -2.55
CA LYS A 246 16.05 7.61 -2.24
C LYS A 246 17.35 7.37 -2.98
N LEU A 247 18.28 6.69 -2.32
CA LEU A 247 19.50 6.23 -2.97
C LEU A 247 19.15 5.12 -3.97
N ILE A 248 19.36 5.41 -5.25
CA ILE A 248 19.24 4.44 -6.35
C ILE A 248 20.55 3.72 -6.60
N ASN A 249 20.44 2.49 -7.13
CA ASN A 249 21.60 1.69 -7.48
C ASN A 249 22.38 2.28 -8.67
N GLN A 250 23.64 1.87 -8.80
CA GLN A 250 24.55 2.38 -9.81
C GLN A 250 24.05 2.19 -11.25
N GLN A 251 23.50 1.02 -11.60
CA GLN A 251 23.03 0.75 -12.97
C GLN A 251 21.86 1.67 -13.35
N LEU A 252 20.89 1.82 -12.45
CA LEU A 252 19.74 2.70 -12.68
C LEU A 252 20.17 4.17 -12.72
N PHE A 253 21.12 4.56 -11.87
CA PHE A 253 21.72 5.89 -11.89
C PHE A 253 22.39 6.17 -13.24
N GLU A 254 23.30 5.31 -13.67
CA GLU A 254 24.01 5.46 -14.97
C GLU A 254 23.03 5.52 -16.14
N ALA A 255 22.01 4.66 -16.17
CA ALA A 255 20.98 4.69 -17.21
C ALA A 255 20.20 6.02 -17.23
N THR A 256 19.84 6.53 -16.05
CA THR A 256 19.12 7.80 -15.90
C THR A 256 19.99 8.98 -16.34
N ILE A 257 21.26 9.01 -15.92
CA ILE A 257 22.20 10.06 -16.30
C ILE A 257 22.50 10.01 -17.81
N ASN A 258 22.69 8.82 -18.39
CA ASN A 258 22.89 8.66 -19.84
C ASN A 258 21.68 9.18 -20.63
N SER A 259 20.45 8.89 -20.19
CA SER A 259 19.25 9.45 -20.81
C SER A 259 19.22 10.99 -20.73
N SER A 260 19.57 11.56 -19.58
CA SER A 260 19.70 13.02 -19.40
C SER A 260 20.75 13.64 -20.32
N ILE A 261 21.89 12.98 -20.50
CA ILE A 261 22.96 13.43 -21.41
C ILE A 261 22.47 13.44 -22.85
N GLN A 262 21.76 12.38 -23.29
CA GLN A 262 21.21 12.33 -24.65
C GLN A 262 20.17 13.42 -24.89
N LEU A 263 19.31 13.69 -23.90
CA LEU A 263 18.36 14.81 -23.96
C LEU A 263 19.08 16.16 -24.04
N PHE A 264 20.15 16.35 -23.25
CA PHE A 264 20.98 17.55 -23.29
C PHE A 264 21.60 17.77 -24.68
N ILE A 265 22.23 16.73 -25.25
CA ILE A 265 22.86 16.79 -26.57
C ILE A 265 21.80 17.12 -27.62
N SER A 266 20.70 16.37 -27.66
CA SER A 266 19.63 16.56 -28.64
C SER A 266 18.99 17.96 -28.53
N SER A 267 18.70 18.44 -27.32
CA SER A 267 18.11 19.75 -27.09
C SER A 267 19.05 20.88 -27.51
N THR A 268 20.34 20.77 -27.18
CA THR A 268 21.36 21.76 -27.56
C THR A 268 21.53 21.81 -29.08
N THR A 269 21.63 20.64 -29.73
CA THR A 269 21.70 20.52 -31.18
C THR A 269 20.48 21.15 -31.85
N ASN A 270 19.27 20.80 -31.41
CA ASN A 270 18.03 21.34 -32.00
C ASN A 270 17.92 22.85 -31.84
N THR A 271 18.34 23.39 -30.70
CA THR A 271 18.34 24.84 -30.45
C THR A 271 19.30 25.55 -31.41
N TYR A 272 20.48 24.98 -31.61
CA TYR A 272 21.47 25.51 -32.56
C TYR A 272 20.99 25.40 -34.01
N THR A 273 20.50 24.24 -34.44
CA THR A 273 20.06 24.02 -35.83
C THR A 273 18.86 24.89 -36.19
N HIS A 274 17.93 25.14 -35.26
CA HIS A 274 16.84 26.11 -35.48
C HIS A 274 17.35 27.54 -35.63
N SER A 275 18.33 27.94 -34.81
CA SER A 275 18.96 29.26 -34.92
C SER A 275 19.69 29.40 -36.26
N LEU A 276 20.42 28.37 -36.67
CA LEU A 276 21.11 28.33 -37.97
C LEU A 276 20.11 28.36 -39.13
N LYS A 277 19.00 27.61 -39.03
CA LYS A 277 17.94 27.63 -40.05
C LYS A 277 17.33 29.02 -40.21
N LEU A 278 17.08 29.72 -39.11
CA LEU A 278 16.61 31.11 -39.16
C LEU A 278 17.63 32.02 -39.90
N ILE A 279 18.93 31.84 -39.65
CA ILE A 279 19.99 32.56 -40.38
C ILE A 279 19.97 32.21 -41.88
N ARG A 280 19.79 30.93 -42.24
CA ARG A 280 19.70 30.48 -43.65
C ARG A 280 18.49 31.11 -44.36
N ASP A 281 17.31 31.05 -43.74
CA ASP A 281 16.05 31.56 -44.31
C ASP A 281 16.06 33.09 -44.44
N THR A 282 16.62 33.79 -43.45
CA THR A 282 16.75 35.25 -43.48
C THR A 282 17.80 35.72 -44.49
N THR A 283 18.91 34.98 -44.66
CA THR A 283 19.93 35.29 -45.67
C THR A 283 19.38 35.17 -47.09
N GLN A 284 18.55 34.14 -47.36
CA GLN A 284 17.88 34.00 -48.64
C GLN A 284 16.88 35.14 -48.90
N SER A 285 16.13 35.54 -47.88
CA SER A 285 15.09 36.58 -48.00
C SER A 285 15.67 37.99 -48.12
N ASN A 286 16.84 38.24 -47.50
CA ASN A 286 17.53 39.53 -47.49
C ASN A 286 18.71 39.57 -48.46
N GLY A 287 18.51 39.12 -49.71
CA GLY A 287 19.52 39.10 -50.78
C GLY A 287 20.12 40.46 -51.19
N LEU A 288 20.02 41.49 -50.35
CA LEU A 288 20.56 42.84 -50.50
C LEU A 288 21.85 43.11 -49.69
N VAL A 289 22.27 42.22 -48.77
CA VAL A 289 23.48 42.43 -47.93
C VAL A 289 24.60 41.38 -48.18
N THR A 290 24.27 40.16 -48.61
CA THR A 290 25.26 39.18 -49.14
C THR A 290 25.67 39.44 -50.60
N THR A 291 25.08 40.47 -51.20
CA THR A 291 25.21 41.00 -52.56
C THR A 291 26.60 41.31 -53.03
N ASN A 292 27.57 41.53 -52.13
CA ASN A 292 28.73 42.29 -52.58
C ASN A 292 29.77 41.48 -53.38
N LEU A 293 29.76 40.14 -53.39
CA LEU A 293 30.84 39.40 -54.09
C LEU A 293 30.48 38.11 -54.85
N ASN A 294 29.35 37.43 -54.63
CA ASN A 294 29.11 36.10 -55.28
C ASN A 294 27.84 36.02 -56.17
N LEU A 295 26.89 36.95 -56.01
CA LEU A 295 25.62 36.91 -56.74
C LEU A 295 25.63 37.70 -58.04
N TYR A 296 26.52 38.69 -58.15
CA TYR A 296 26.54 39.65 -59.25
C TYR A 296 27.94 39.80 -59.83
N TYR A 297 28.04 39.67 -61.15
CA TYR A 297 29.25 40.01 -61.88
C TYR A 297 29.08 41.37 -62.56
N PHE A 298 30.00 42.30 -62.29
CA PHE A 298 30.03 43.60 -62.93
C PHE A 298 30.67 43.48 -64.31
N TYR A 299 29.88 43.64 -65.37
CA TYR A 299 30.42 43.87 -66.70
C TYR A 299 30.23 45.33 -67.10
N GLN A 300 31.35 46.00 -67.36
CA GLN A 300 31.36 47.38 -67.82
C GLN A 300 31.19 47.41 -69.33
N GLN A 301 30.05 47.90 -69.81
CA GLN A 301 29.89 48.23 -71.22
C GLN A 301 30.44 49.63 -71.47
N GLN A 302 31.44 49.77 -72.35
CA GLN A 302 31.97 51.07 -72.74
C GLN A 302 30.95 51.81 -73.63
N THR A 303 30.07 52.58 -72.98
CA THR A 303 29.22 53.59 -73.63
C THR A 303 29.42 54.94 -72.92
N ILE A 304 28.89 56.05 -73.49
CA ILE A 304 29.03 57.41 -72.95
C ILE A 304 28.46 57.53 -71.52
N VAL A 305 27.61 56.59 -71.10
CA VAL A 305 27.20 56.41 -69.70
C VAL A 305 27.69 55.05 -69.22
N HIS A 306 28.48 55.00 -68.14
CA HIS A 306 28.85 53.72 -67.52
C HIS A 306 27.59 53.07 -66.95
N ARG A 307 27.11 52.03 -67.62
CA ARG A 307 26.00 51.20 -67.15
C ARG A 307 26.59 49.91 -66.60
N TYR A 308 26.40 49.69 -65.31
CA TYR A 308 26.75 48.44 -64.64
C TYR A 308 25.54 47.51 -64.70
N TRP A 309 25.74 46.33 -65.28
CA TRP A 309 24.72 45.29 -65.31
C TRP A 309 24.95 44.33 -64.15
N PHE A 310 23.87 44.04 -63.44
CA PHE A 310 23.82 43.06 -62.37
C PHE A 310 23.25 41.77 -62.95
N ASN A 311 24.12 40.86 -63.39
CA ASN A 311 23.71 39.53 -63.84
C ASN A 311 23.78 38.53 -62.70
N TYR A 312 22.75 37.69 -62.58
CA TYR A 312 22.71 36.62 -61.59
C TYR A 312 23.71 35.51 -61.93
N SER A 313 24.35 34.97 -60.89
CA SER A 313 25.19 33.79 -61.02
C SER A 313 24.34 32.53 -61.30
N TYR A 314 24.71 31.81 -62.35
CA TYR A 314 24.20 30.47 -62.69
C TYR A 314 25.31 29.46 -62.46
N TYR A 315 24.99 28.39 -61.74
CA TYR A 315 25.96 27.35 -61.34
C TYR A 315 25.84 26.05 -62.15
N ASN A 316 24.92 25.98 -63.14
CA ASN A 316 24.76 24.86 -64.07
C ASN A 316 24.81 25.35 -65.54
N THR A 317 25.40 24.54 -66.44
CA THR A 317 25.54 24.81 -67.88
C THR A 317 24.20 25.05 -68.58
N ASN A 318 23.10 24.49 -68.07
CA ASN A 318 21.75 24.63 -68.63
C ASN A 318 20.93 25.77 -68.00
N GLN A 319 21.54 26.62 -67.14
CA GLN A 319 20.90 27.76 -66.45
C GLN A 319 19.68 27.41 -65.55
N THR A 320 19.45 26.13 -65.25
CA THR A 320 18.32 25.69 -64.42
C THR A 320 18.53 25.96 -62.92
N CYS A 321 19.78 26.15 -62.48
CA CYS A 321 20.14 26.47 -61.11
C CYS A 321 20.52 27.96 -60.99
N SER A 322 19.57 28.78 -60.54
CA SER A 322 19.72 30.23 -60.35
C SER A 322 19.56 30.61 -58.88
N CYS A 323 20.43 31.51 -58.41
CA CYS A 323 20.36 32.07 -57.06
C CYS A 323 19.12 32.91 -56.76
N THR A 324 18.36 33.26 -57.81
CA THR A 324 17.05 33.92 -57.66
C THR A 324 15.96 32.97 -57.19
N ASN A 325 16.09 31.68 -57.51
CA ASN A 325 15.01 30.69 -57.34
C ASN A 325 15.29 29.74 -56.16
N THR A 326 16.56 29.43 -55.91
CA THR A 326 16.97 28.57 -54.79
C THR A 326 18.33 29.01 -54.23
N ASN A 327 18.49 28.87 -52.92
CA ASN A 327 19.73 29.12 -52.20
C ASN A 327 20.71 27.94 -52.22
N GLN A 328 20.24 26.75 -52.58
CA GLN A 328 21.01 25.49 -52.55
C GLN A 328 21.89 25.28 -53.79
N CYS A 329 21.83 26.16 -54.80
CA CYS A 329 22.66 26.01 -55.99
C CYS A 329 24.14 26.12 -55.65
N VAL A 330 24.89 25.06 -55.96
CA VAL A 330 26.34 24.98 -55.83
C VAL A 330 26.97 24.37 -57.08
N LYS A 331 28.22 24.74 -57.33
CA LYS A 331 29.15 24.14 -58.29
C LYS A 331 30.47 23.86 -57.55
N GLN A 332 31.18 22.82 -57.95
CA GLN A 332 32.49 22.54 -57.40
C GLN A 332 33.48 23.66 -57.74
N ILE A 333 34.35 24.02 -56.78
CA ILE A 333 35.28 25.15 -56.95
C ILE A 333 36.37 24.79 -57.96
N GLU A 334 36.70 25.74 -58.82
CA GLU A 334 37.75 25.60 -59.83
C GLU A 334 38.99 26.43 -59.44
N LEU A 335 40.14 25.86 -59.74
CA LEU A 335 41.45 26.46 -59.60
C LEU A 335 41.96 26.86 -60.99
N TYR A 336 42.34 28.13 -61.13
CA TYR A 336 42.90 28.70 -62.35
C TYR A 336 44.39 28.97 -62.15
N SER A 337 45.23 28.39 -63.02
CA SER A 337 46.68 28.65 -63.04
C SER A 337 47.02 29.76 -64.04
N TYR A 338 47.87 30.71 -63.64
CA TYR A 338 48.35 31.77 -64.54
C TYR A 338 49.51 31.33 -65.44
N LEU A 339 50.11 30.17 -65.17
CA LEU A 339 51.29 29.68 -65.89
C LEU A 339 50.92 28.98 -67.22
N ASP A 340 49.65 28.60 -67.44
CA ASP A 340 49.18 28.01 -68.70
C ASP A 340 47.71 28.42 -68.99
N PRO A 341 47.46 29.45 -69.83
CA PRO A 341 46.13 30.00 -70.06
C PRO A 341 45.25 29.15 -70.99
N VAL A 342 45.75 28.04 -71.54
CA VAL A 342 45.01 27.22 -72.52
C VAL A 342 44.52 25.89 -71.94
N ASN A 343 45.14 25.36 -70.89
CA ASN A 343 44.69 24.13 -70.24
C ASN A 343 45.06 24.13 -68.76
N ILE A 344 44.05 24.24 -67.89
CA ILE A 344 43.70 23.27 -66.84
C ILE A 344 42.74 23.99 -65.86
N ASN A 345 41.43 23.77 -66.03
CA ASN A 345 40.46 23.99 -64.95
C ASN A 345 40.60 22.80 -63.99
N MET A 346 41.38 22.95 -62.92
CA MET A 346 41.48 21.91 -61.89
C MET A 346 40.34 22.07 -60.90
N VAL A 347 39.59 21.01 -60.66
CA VAL A 347 38.47 21.06 -59.70
C VAL A 347 38.96 20.65 -58.32
N VAL A 348 38.58 21.41 -57.29
CA VAL A 348 38.93 21.12 -55.89
C VAL A 348 37.91 20.12 -55.34
N ASN A 349 38.33 18.87 -55.13
CA ASN A 349 37.43 17.81 -54.66
C ASN A 349 36.88 18.11 -53.27
N GLY A 350 35.56 18.06 -53.15
CA GLY A 350 34.84 18.27 -51.89
C GLY A 350 34.56 19.72 -51.52
N LEU A 351 35.13 20.72 -52.21
CA LEU A 351 34.82 22.13 -51.94
C LEU A 351 33.91 22.72 -53.02
N TYR A 352 32.87 23.41 -52.57
CA TYR A 352 31.83 23.96 -53.43
C TYR A 352 31.70 25.48 -53.25
N MET A 353 31.34 26.15 -54.33
CA MET A 353 30.89 27.54 -54.35
C MET A 353 29.44 27.59 -54.82
N GLY A 354 28.67 28.52 -54.28
CA GLY A 354 27.25 28.63 -54.57
C GLY A 354 26.71 30.02 -54.29
N CYS A 355 25.39 30.12 -54.26
CA CYS A 355 24.68 31.39 -54.12
C CYS A 355 24.99 32.13 -52.82
N TYR A 356 25.21 31.38 -51.75
CA TYR A 356 25.54 31.90 -50.43
C TYR A 356 26.73 31.14 -49.86
N ILE A 357 27.66 31.84 -49.22
CA ILE A 357 28.86 31.22 -48.61
C ILE A 357 28.47 30.15 -47.58
N LEU A 358 27.41 30.39 -46.80
CA LEU A 358 26.91 29.39 -45.86
C LEU A 358 26.47 28.11 -46.60
N GLU A 359 25.60 28.19 -47.59
CA GLU A 359 25.14 27.00 -48.35
C GLU A 359 26.27 26.32 -49.13
N SER A 360 27.26 27.09 -49.58
CA SER A 360 28.47 26.59 -50.23
C SER A 360 29.30 25.74 -49.28
N LEU A 361 29.51 26.22 -48.05
CA LEU A 361 30.24 25.52 -47.02
C LEU A 361 29.47 24.30 -46.52
N LEU A 362 28.17 24.43 -46.25
CA LEU A 362 27.32 23.35 -45.75
C LEU A 362 27.31 22.12 -46.69
N GLN A 363 27.30 22.37 -48.00
CA GLN A 363 27.33 21.31 -49.02
C GLN A 363 28.74 20.81 -49.35
N SER A 364 29.78 21.49 -48.84
CA SER A 364 31.15 21.02 -48.97
C SER A 364 31.41 19.82 -48.07
N THR A 365 32.23 18.90 -48.56
CA THR A 365 32.68 17.70 -47.86
C THR A 365 34.07 17.91 -47.27
N LEU A 366 34.51 16.96 -46.43
CA LEU A 366 35.83 16.99 -45.83
C LEU A 366 36.95 16.44 -46.74
N GLU A 367 36.63 16.02 -47.97
CA GLU A 367 37.51 15.21 -48.82
C GLU A 367 38.85 15.91 -49.11
N CYS A 368 38.83 17.22 -49.37
CA CYS A 368 40.05 17.97 -49.63
C CYS A 368 41.02 17.93 -48.44
N PHE A 369 40.51 18.01 -47.20
CA PHE A 369 41.33 18.12 -45.99
C PHE A 369 42.09 16.82 -45.66
N TYR A 370 41.62 15.69 -46.18
CA TYR A 370 42.25 14.37 -46.02
C TYR A 370 42.96 13.88 -47.28
N SER A 371 42.88 14.60 -48.39
CA SER A 371 43.42 14.16 -49.69
C SER A 371 44.79 14.78 -49.98
N GLN A 372 45.82 13.93 -50.06
CA GLN A 372 47.16 14.34 -50.51
C GLN A 372 47.12 14.99 -51.90
N GLN A 373 46.22 14.53 -52.78
CA GLN A 373 46.05 15.13 -54.10
C GLN A 373 45.52 16.56 -54.01
N CYS A 374 44.52 16.82 -53.16
CA CYS A 374 44.00 18.17 -52.96
C CYS A 374 45.06 19.09 -52.34
N PHE A 375 45.76 18.60 -51.32
CA PHE A 375 46.86 19.33 -50.67
C PHE A 375 47.97 19.72 -51.65
N ASN A 376 48.41 18.78 -52.49
CA ASN A 376 49.42 19.07 -53.52
C ASN A 376 48.92 20.10 -54.53
N GLN A 377 47.64 20.03 -54.94
CA GLN A 377 47.03 21.02 -55.85
C GLN A 377 46.98 22.42 -55.22
N LEU A 378 46.59 22.53 -53.95
CA LEU A 378 46.56 23.80 -53.23
C LEU A 378 47.97 24.40 -53.06
N ASN A 379 48.97 23.57 -52.74
CA ASN A 379 50.35 24.03 -52.56
C ASN A 379 51.00 24.52 -53.85
N ILE A 380 50.70 23.90 -55.00
CA ILE A 380 51.24 24.33 -56.30
C ILE A 380 50.76 25.74 -56.67
N ILE A 381 49.52 26.09 -56.31
CA ILE A 381 48.86 27.32 -56.77
C ILE A 381 48.98 28.47 -55.77
N LEU A 382 49.07 28.17 -54.48
CA LEU A 382 49.29 29.19 -53.44
C LEU A 382 50.76 29.66 -53.37
N GLU A 383 51.64 29.16 -54.25
CA GLU A 383 53.09 29.43 -54.36
C GLU A 383 53.75 29.73 -53.00
N PRO A 384 54.33 28.73 -52.31
CA PRO A 384 55.08 29.00 -51.09
C PRO A 384 56.26 29.91 -51.44
N ASP A 385 56.25 31.15 -50.92
CA ASP A 385 57.48 31.93 -50.93
C ASP A 385 58.45 31.23 -49.97
N TYR A 386 59.75 31.32 -50.29
CA TYR A 386 60.86 30.81 -49.47
C TYR A 386 60.88 31.34 -48.01
N TYR A 387 59.96 32.25 -47.63
CA TYR A 387 59.92 32.94 -46.34
C TYR A 387 58.58 32.90 -45.59
N SER A 388 57.53 32.23 -46.09
CA SER A 388 56.25 32.11 -45.36
C SER A 388 55.93 30.65 -45.03
N ASP A 389 56.47 30.18 -43.91
CA ASP A 389 56.11 28.90 -43.29
C ASP A 389 54.77 29.01 -42.57
N THR A 390 53.65 28.99 -43.30
CA THR A 390 52.40 28.52 -42.71
C THR A 390 52.28 27.03 -43.05
N PRO A 391 52.65 26.13 -42.13
CA PRO A 391 52.70 24.70 -42.41
C PRO A 391 51.27 24.19 -42.46
N ILE A 392 50.67 24.14 -43.65
CA ILE A 392 49.41 23.43 -43.82
C ILE A 392 49.74 21.94 -43.78
N SER A 393 48.96 21.19 -43.03
CA SER A 393 49.01 19.74 -42.91
C SER A 393 47.69 19.12 -43.34
N LEU A 394 47.76 17.87 -43.82
CA LEU A 394 46.58 17.02 -43.93
C LEU A 394 46.01 16.73 -42.55
N LEU A 395 44.69 16.63 -42.48
CA LEU A 395 44.00 16.11 -41.31
C LEU A 395 44.20 14.59 -41.22
N ASN A 396 44.09 14.03 -40.02
CA ASN A 396 44.33 12.61 -39.79
C ASN A 396 43.03 11.80 -39.90
N SER A 397 42.83 11.17 -41.06
CA SER A 397 41.64 10.34 -41.32
C SER A 397 41.52 9.12 -40.38
N SER A 398 42.58 8.74 -39.68
CA SER A 398 42.58 7.63 -38.72
C SER A 398 41.90 7.97 -37.40
N ILE A 399 41.66 9.26 -37.11
CA ILE A 399 41.03 9.74 -35.87
C ILE A 399 39.50 9.86 -36.03
N LEU A 400 38.99 9.78 -37.26
CA LEU A 400 37.56 9.86 -37.56
C LEU A 400 36.80 8.67 -36.96
N ILE A 401 35.82 8.97 -36.09
CA ILE A 401 34.95 7.96 -35.46
C ILE A 401 33.57 7.96 -36.11
N ASN A 402 32.89 9.11 -36.08
CA ASN A 402 31.49 9.23 -36.51
C ASN A 402 31.30 9.82 -37.92
N PHE A 403 32.34 10.41 -38.50
CA PHE A 403 32.30 11.04 -39.82
C PHE A 403 33.27 10.38 -40.80
N ARG A 404 33.09 10.67 -42.09
CA ARG A 404 33.97 10.21 -43.17
C ARG A 404 34.50 11.41 -43.96
N PRO A 405 35.57 11.26 -44.76
CA PRO A 405 36.01 12.34 -45.63
C PRO A 405 34.88 12.87 -46.55
N GLN A 406 33.94 12.02 -46.98
CA GLN A 406 32.78 12.42 -47.80
C GLN A 406 31.65 13.11 -47.01
N SER A 407 31.72 13.12 -45.67
CA SER A 407 30.71 13.79 -44.86
C SER A 407 30.72 15.29 -45.12
N THR A 408 29.53 15.87 -45.16
CA THR A 408 29.34 17.30 -45.41
C THR A 408 29.55 18.12 -44.15
N ILE A 409 29.88 19.40 -44.29
CA ILE A 409 29.92 20.31 -43.13
C ILE A 409 28.53 20.45 -42.48
N ASP A 410 27.44 20.34 -43.24
CA ASP A 410 26.08 20.29 -42.70
C ASP A 410 25.89 19.08 -41.76
N GLU A 411 26.34 17.89 -42.16
CA GLU A 411 26.33 16.70 -41.30
C GLU A 411 27.08 16.93 -39.98
N LEU A 412 28.26 17.55 -40.04
CA LEU A 412 29.02 17.88 -38.83
C LEU A 412 28.27 18.90 -37.94
N LEU A 413 27.60 19.90 -38.52
CA LEU A 413 26.81 20.88 -37.77
C LEU A 413 25.58 20.27 -37.10
N THR A 414 24.97 19.24 -37.71
CA THR A 414 23.89 18.48 -37.04
C THR A 414 24.36 17.75 -35.79
N GLN A 415 25.67 17.70 -35.54
CA GLN A 415 26.30 17.19 -34.31
C GLN A 415 27.17 18.26 -33.62
N LEU A 416 26.88 19.55 -33.86
CA LEU A 416 27.58 20.70 -33.25
C LEU A 416 29.10 20.75 -33.51
N MET A 417 29.58 20.16 -34.61
CA MET A 417 31.02 19.97 -34.90
C MET A 417 31.75 19.14 -33.83
N VAL A 418 31.06 18.21 -33.16
CA VAL A 418 31.63 17.32 -32.15
C VAL A 418 31.70 15.90 -32.72
N ASP A 419 32.87 15.28 -32.65
CA ASP A 419 33.08 13.89 -33.06
C ASP A 419 32.52 12.93 -32.04
N GLN A 420 32.85 13.14 -30.76
CA GLN A 420 32.39 12.30 -29.68
C GLN A 420 32.17 13.08 -28.40
N TRP A 421 31.22 12.60 -27.60
CA TRP A 421 30.96 13.10 -26.26
C TRP A 421 31.45 12.07 -25.25
N THR A 422 32.48 12.44 -24.50
CA THR A 422 33.01 11.61 -23.43
C THR A 422 32.38 12.06 -22.11
N SER A 423 31.67 11.15 -21.42
CA SER A 423 31.06 11.42 -20.11
C SER A 423 31.85 10.76 -18.98
N LEU A 424 32.24 11.56 -17.99
CA LEU A 424 32.84 11.11 -16.75
C LEU A 424 31.77 11.20 -15.65
N VAL A 425 31.25 10.05 -15.24
CA VAL A 425 30.19 9.95 -14.23
C VAL A 425 30.74 9.26 -12.99
N SER A 426 30.60 9.87 -11.81
CA SER A 426 31.05 9.30 -10.53
C SER A 426 29.87 8.94 -9.64
N TYR A 427 29.53 7.66 -9.60
CA TYR A 427 28.53 7.14 -8.66
C TYR A 427 28.96 7.34 -7.20
N GLU A 428 30.26 7.20 -6.90
CA GLU A 428 30.81 7.43 -5.56
C GLU A 428 30.58 8.87 -5.09
N THR A 429 30.78 9.86 -5.97
CA THR A 429 30.53 11.26 -5.63
C THR A 429 29.03 11.52 -5.42
N TYR A 430 28.17 10.91 -6.24
CA TYR A 430 26.72 10.95 -6.03
C TYR A 430 26.30 10.34 -4.68
N PHE A 431 26.83 9.16 -4.34
CA PHE A 431 26.58 8.49 -3.07
C PHE A 431 26.98 9.38 -1.88
N ASN A 432 28.18 9.98 -1.96
CA ASN A 432 28.72 10.86 -0.92
C ASN A 432 27.94 12.18 -0.77
N GLU A 433 27.36 12.71 -1.85
CA GLU A 433 26.48 13.88 -1.81
C GLU A 433 25.08 13.53 -1.27
N CYS A 434 24.52 12.36 -1.63
CA CYS A 434 23.23 11.86 -1.12
C CYS A 434 23.26 11.65 0.40
N GLN A 435 24.39 11.18 0.95
CA GLN A 435 24.60 10.90 2.38
C GLN A 435 23.46 10.06 2.99
N PRO A 436 23.36 8.76 2.66
CA PRO A 436 22.28 7.92 3.16
C PRO A 436 22.33 7.86 4.70
N ASN A 437 21.29 8.38 5.37
CA ASN A 437 21.25 8.44 6.84
C ASN A 437 20.97 7.05 7.44
N GLN A 438 20.00 6.35 6.86
CA GLN A 438 19.64 4.99 7.24
C GLN A 438 19.17 4.20 6.02
N CYS A 439 19.58 2.94 5.98
CA CYS A 439 19.08 1.94 5.06
C CYS A 439 18.36 0.85 5.84
N GLN A 440 17.23 0.39 5.31
CA GLN A 440 16.49 -0.73 5.87
C GLN A 440 16.18 -1.74 4.79
N TYR A 441 16.27 -3.02 5.13
CA TYR A 441 15.80 -4.09 4.27
C TYR A 441 15.08 -5.14 5.11
N THR A 442 14.20 -5.89 4.46
CA THR A 442 13.42 -6.94 5.11
C THR A 442 13.67 -8.28 4.45
N TYR A 443 13.89 -9.31 5.27
CA TYR A 443 14.01 -10.69 4.80
C TYR A 443 13.13 -11.61 5.67
N THR A 444 12.70 -12.71 5.07
CA THR A 444 11.89 -13.74 5.74
C THR A 444 12.78 -14.88 6.19
N GLU A 445 12.65 -15.26 7.47
CA GLU A 445 13.30 -16.44 8.03
C GLU A 445 12.33 -17.25 8.89
N LYS A 446 12.66 -18.52 9.08
CA LYS A 446 11.95 -19.40 10.02
C LYS A 446 12.49 -19.17 11.42
N PHE A 447 11.65 -19.37 12.43
CA PHE A 447 12.05 -19.30 13.83
C PHE A 447 13.22 -20.26 14.13
N ASP A 448 14.21 -19.78 14.89
CA ASP A 448 15.35 -20.58 15.36
C ASP A 448 14.86 -21.78 16.20
N ILE A 449 15.57 -22.91 16.07
CA ILE A 449 15.36 -24.09 16.92
C ILE A 449 15.52 -23.76 18.40
N PHE A 450 16.42 -22.84 18.76
CA PHE A 450 16.58 -22.38 20.14
C PHE A 450 15.33 -21.63 20.63
N TYR A 451 14.81 -20.70 19.83
CA TYR A 451 13.57 -19.98 20.15
C TYR A 451 12.38 -20.94 20.31
N THR A 452 12.31 -21.95 19.44
CA THR A 452 11.27 -22.99 19.49
C THR A 452 11.37 -23.81 20.77
N ILE A 453 12.59 -24.27 21.12
CA ILE A 453 12.84 -25.06 22.34
C ILE A 453 12.55 -24.23 23.60
N THR A 454 13.00 -22.98 23.66
CA THR A 454 12.75 -22.12 24.83
C THR A 454 11.28 -21.81 25.03
N THR A 455 10.55 -21.60 23.93
CA THR A 455 9.09 -21.37 23.95
C THR A 455 8.36 -22.61 24.45
N ILE A 456 8.72 -23.80 23.96
CA ILE A 456 8.19 -25.08 24.43
C ILE A 456 8.46 -25.30 25.91
N LEU A 457 9.71 -25.11 26.37
CA LEU A 457 10.07 -25.28 27.78
C LEU A 457 9.31 -24.31 28.70
N GLY A 458 9.17 -23.05 28.27
CA GLY A 458 8.41 -22.04 28.99
C GLY A 458 6.92 -22.38 29.10
N ILE A 459 6.30 -22.83 28.00
CA ILE A 459 4.89 -23.25 27.99
C ILE A 459 4.67 -24.51 28.83
N VAL A 460 5.51 -25.53 28.70
CA VAL A 460 5.43 -26.76 29.50
C VAL A 460 5.57 -26.45 31.00
N GLY A 461 6.50 -25.56 31.35
CA GLY A 461 6.70 -25.15 32.74
C GLY A 461 5.55 -24.31 33.29
N GLY A 462 5.03 -23.37 32.50
CA GLY A 462 3.88 -22.55 32.85
C GLY A 462 2.62 -23.41 33.03
N LEU A 463 2.35 -24.29 32.05
CA LEU A 463 1.19 -25.17 32.05
C LEU A 463 1.22 -26.18 33.20
N LYS A 464 2.38 -26.77 33.51
CA LYS A 464 2.55 -27.63 34.69
C LYS A 464 2.25 -26.88 35.99
N THR A 465 2.75 -25.66 36.13
CA THR A 465 2.62 -24.86 37.36
C THR A 465 1.17 -24.42 37.59
N VAL A 466 0.49 -24.00 36.51
CA VAL A 466 -0.91 -23.56 36.55
C VAL A 466 -1.84 -24.76 36.78
N LEU A 467 -1.68 -25.84 36.02
CA LEU A 467 -2.57 -27.01 36.12
C LEU A 467 -2.35 -27.83 37.41
N SER A 468 -1.12 -27.95 37.94
CA SER A 468 -0.90 -28.66 39.21
C SER A 468 -1.52 -27.95 40.41
N ARG A 469 -1.77 -26.64 40.30
CA ARG A 469 -2.47 -25.84 41.32
C ARG A 469 -3.99 -25.83 41.10
N LEU A 470 -4.44 -25.75 39.84
CA LEU A 470 -5.85 -25.65 39.50
C LEU A 470 -6.58 -26.99 39.57
N ILE A 471 -6.02 -28.09 39.03
CA ILE A 471 -6.75 -29.37 38.91
C ILE A 471 -7.13 -29.98 40.28
N PRO A 472 -6.25 -30.08 41.28
CA PRO A 472 -6.63 -30.65 42.58
C PRO A 472 -7.66 -29.80 43.34
N ASN A 473 -7.58 -28.46 43.21
CA ASN A 473 -8.41 -27.54 43.98
C ASN A 473 -9.73 -27.17 43.31
N PHE A 474 -9.79 -27.12 41.98
CA PHE A 474 -10.98 -26.70 41.22
C PHE A 474 -11.69 -27.85 40.50
N ILE A 475 -11.05 -29.01 40.33
CA ILE A 475 -11.68 -30.18 39.67
C ILE A 475 -11.87 -31.33 40.65
N ILE A 476 -10.83 -31.76 41.38
CA ILE A 476 -10.88 -32.97 42.22
C ILE A 476 -11.58 -32.73 43.57
N LYS A 477 -11.20 -31.70 44.32
CA LYS A 477 -11.87 -31.36 45.60
C LYS A 477 -13.37 -31.06 45.43
N PRO A 478 -13.79 -30.28 44.42
CA PRO A 478 -15.21 -30.00 44.20
C PRO A 478 -15.98 -31.24 43.72
N SER A 479 -15.37 -32.14 42.94
CA SER A 479 -16.03 -33.37 42.46
C SER A 479 -16.20 -34.43 43.56
N LEU A 480 -15.25 -34.59 44.48
CA LEU A 480 -15.41 -35.42 45.68
C LEU A 480 -16.43 -34.83 46.66
N TYR A 481 -16.46 -33.50 46.79
CA TYR A 481 -17.51 -32.79 47.52
C TYR A 481 -18.88 -32.99 46.85
N LEU A 482 -18.94 -32.98 45.51
CA LEU A 482 -20.16 -33.27 44.74
C LEU A 482 -20.63 -34.72 44.94
N LEU A 483 -19.72 -35.69 45.00
CA LEU A 483 -20.04 -37.11 45.21
C LEU A 483 -20.58 -37.35 46.64
N GLN A 484 -19.99 -36.72 47.65
CA GLN A 484 -20.53 -36.70 49.01
C GLN A 484 -21.87 -35.96 49.09
N LEU A 485 -22.05 -34.89 48.30
CA LEU A 485 -23.33 -34.19 48.17
C LEU A 485 -24.40 -35.05 47.48
N ILE A 486 -24.04 -35.93 46.54
CA ILE A 486 -24.98 -36.84 45.86
C ILE A 486 -25.43 -37.97 46.80
N ILE A 487 -24.51 -38.58 47.54
CA ILE A 487 -24.84 -39.61 48.57
C ILE A 487 -25.70 -39.00 49.69
N ASN A 488 -25.38 -37.77 50.12
CA ASN A 488 -26.19 -37.04 51.08
C ASN A 488 -27.52 -36.54 50.49
N ARG A 489 -27.59 -36.24 49.19
CA ARG A 489 -28.84 -35.92 48.46
C ARG A 489 -29.75 -37.14 48.36
N TYR A 490 -29.23 -38.35 48.15
CA TYR A 490 -30.05 -39.57 48.10
C TYR A 490 -30.67 -39.92 49.46
N ARG A 491 -29.92 -39.74 50.57
CA ARG A 491 -30.44 -39.88 51.94
C ARG A 491 -31.39 -38.74 52.34
N LYS A 492 -31.18 -37.51 51.84
CA LYS A 492 -32.08 -36.35 52.04
C LYS A 492 -33.36 -36.41 51.20
N MET A 493 -33.35 -37.03 50.02
CA MET A 493 -34.54 -37.18 49.17
C MET A 493 -35.59 -38.10 49.81
N LYS A 494 -35.18 -39.16 50.52
CA LYS A 494 -36.10 -40.12 51.18
C LYS A 494 -36.77 -39.59 52.45
N LEU A 495 -36.28 -38.49 53.04
CA LEU A 495 -36.84 -37.84 54.24
C LEU A 495 -37.60 -36.53 53.94
N ARG A 496 -37.52 -36.01 52.71
CA ARG A 496 -38.10 -34.71 52.27
C ARG A 496 -39.50 -34.79 51.67
N GLN A 497 -40.06 -35.99 51.51
CA GLN A 497 -41.41 -36.18 50.97
C GLN A 497 -42.51 -36.14 52.06
N THR A 498 -42.14 -36.18 53.35
CA THR A 498 -43.11 -36.48 54.42
C THR A 498 -43.53 -35.28 55.27
N ASN A 499 -42.69 -34.27 55.49
CA ASN A 499 -43.04 -33.17 56.40
C ASN A 499 -42.75 -31.83 55.72
N GLN A 500 -43.83 -31.20 55.28
CA GLN A 500 -44.06 -29.76 55.36
C GLN A 500 -42.84 -28.88 55.73
N VAL A 501 -42.60 -27.89 54.85
CA VAL A 501 -42.69 -26.47 55.28
C VAL A 501 -41.49 -25.88 56.00
N GLN A 502 -41.48 -24.54 55.95
CA GLN A 502 -40.80 -23.60 56.83
C GLN A 502 -39.34 -23.33 56.49
N SER A 503 -39.13 -22.33 55.62
CA SER A 503 -38.82 -20.96 56.11
C SER A 503 -37.76 -20.17 55.33
N LEU A 504 -37.32 -20.57 54.13
CA LEU A 504 -36.32 -19.79 53.36
C LEU A 504 -36.56 -19.66 51.84
N GLU A 505 -37.75 -19.98 51.33
CA GLU A 505 -38.21 -19.60 49.97
C GLU A 505 -38.89 -18.22 49.96
N ASN A 506 -38.47 -17.32 50.84
CA ASN A 506 -39.12 -16.02 51.01
C ASN A 506 -38.43 -14.85 50.29
N ASN A 507 -37.38 -15.04 49.47
CA ASN A 507 -36.78 -13.91 48.72
C ASN A 507 -36.04 -14.32 47.43
N ALA A 508 -36.71 -15.03 46.53
CA ALA A 508 -36.36 -15.05 45.11
C ALA A 508 -37.60 -15.43 44.28
N ASP A 509 -38.37 -14.40 43.93
CA ASP A 509 -39.36 -14.34 42.85
C ASP A 509 -39.83 -15.65 42.20
N ASN A 510 -40.76 -16.34 42.86
CA ASN A 510 -41.53 -17.42 42.26
C ASN A 510 -42.83 -16.83 41.70
N ARG A 511 -42.71 -16.16 40.55
CA ARG A 511 -43.86 -15.56 39.86
C ARG A 511 -44.42 -16.59 38.90
N ASN A 512 -45.62 -17.10 39.20
CA ASN A 512 -46.38 -17.91 38.25
C ASN A 512 -46.90 -16.99 37.14
N TRP A 513 -46.12 -16.87 36.06
CA TRP A 513 -46.50 -16.14 34.87
C TRP A 513 -47.80 -16.71 34.30
N ASN A 514 -48.80 -15.84 34.09
CA ASN A 514 -50.02 -16.24 33.40
C ASN A 514 -49.66 -16.48 31.92
N ARG A 515 -49.68 -17.75 31.49
CA ARG A 515 -49.19 -18.15 30.16
C ARG A 515 -50.17 -17.86 29.02
N THR A 516 -51.31 -17.23 29.32
CA THR A 516 -52.24 -16.70 28.31
C THR A 516 -52.04 -15.20 28.19
N GLY A 517 -51.51 -14.73 27.06
CA GLY A 517 -51.30 -13.32 26.79
C GLY A 517 -52.57 -12.58 26.37
N GLN A 518 -52.48 -11.26 26.26
CA GLN A 518 -53.55 -10.41 25.75
C GLN A 518 -53.00 -9.56 24.61
N LYS A 519 -53.73 -9.47 23.50
CA LYS A 519 -53.31 -8.61 22.39
C LYS A 519 -53.23 -7.13 22.82
N VAL A 520 -52.07 -6.53 22.59
CA VAL A 520 -51.77 -5.11 22.87
C VAL A 520 -51.73 -4.28 21.58
N ALA A 521 -51.23 -4.82 20.47
CA ALA A 521 -51.20 -4.13 19.18
C ALA A 521 -51.41 -5.09 17.98
N GLY A 522 -51.92 -4.57 16.86
CA GLY A 522 -52.14 -5.33 15.62
C GLY A 522 -53.43 -6.15 15.57
N SER A 523 -53.44 -7.20 14.73
CA SER A 523 -54.63 -8.06 14.53
C SER A 523 -54.81 -9.10 15.63
N SER A 524 -56.06 -9.48 15.92
CA SER A 524 -56.38 -10.56 16.86
C SER A 524 -56.24 -11.96 16.27
N ILE A 525 -56.10 -12.11 14.94
CA ILE A 525 -56.09 -13.42 14.25
C ILE A 525 -54.94 -13.47 13.22
N GLY A 526 -53.80 -12.86 13.50
CA GLY A 526 -52.64 -13.03 12.62
C GLY A 526 -52.72 -12.32 11.26
N THR A 527 -53.74 -11.48 11.02
CA THR A 527 -53.95 -10.87 9.70
C THR A 527 -53.06 -9.64 9.52
N THR A 528 -52.23 -9.65 8.49
CA THR A 528 -51.42 -8.49 8.06
C THR A 528 -52.28 -7.42 7.40
N GLY A 529 -51.85 -6.17 7.46
CA GLY A 529 -52.52 -5.05 6.78
C GLY A 529 -51.72 -3.75 6.83
N SER A 530 -52.06 -2.81 5.94
CA SER A 530 -51.34 -1.53 5.78
C SER A 530 -51.96 -0.35 6.56
N SER A 531 -53.21 -0.46 7.03
CA SER A 531 -53.80 0.58 7.88
C SER A 531 -53.17 0.57 9.28
N LEU A 532 -53.29 1.67 10.04
CA LEU A 532 -52.70 1.78 11.38
C LEU A 532 -53.31 0.83 12.44
N LYS A 533 -54.35 0.07 12.08
CA LYS A 533 -54.94 -1.00 12.93
C LYS A 533 -54.14 -2.29 12.87
N TYR A 534 -53.37 -2.47 11.80
CA TYR A 534 -52.66 -3.70 11.51
C TYR A 534 -51.16 -3.45 11.53
N LEU A 535 -50.43 -4.53 11.82
CA LEU A 535 -48.98 -4.59 11.68
C LEU A 535 -48.67 -5.59 10.55
N SER A 536 -47.45 -5.53 10.03
CA SER A 536 -46.92 -6.44 9.03
C SER A 536 -45.47 -6.75 9.39
N VAL A 537 -45.22 -7.98 9.84
CA VAL A 537 -43.88 -8.46 10.26
C VAL A 537 -43.21 -7.46 11.22
N PRO A 538 -43.82 -7.17 12.39
CA PRO A 538 -43.22 -6.25 13.33
C PRO A 538 -41.87 -6.77 13.84
N GLY A 539 -40.90 -5.85 13.98
CA GLY A 539 -39.53 -6.13 14.42
C GLY A 539 -39.39 -5.91 15.93
N GLU A 540 -38.46 -5.03 16.33
CA GLU A 540 -38.29 -4.64 17.74
C GLU A 540 -39.35 -3.62 18.23
N MET A 541 -39.50 -3.56 19.55
CA MET A 541 -40.35 -2.59 20.22
C MET A 541 -39.62 -1.91 21.39
N THR A 542 -40.04 -0.69 21.72
CA THR A 542 -39.52 0.02 22.88
C THR A 542 -40.60 0.83 23.57
N ILE A 543 -40.51 0.91 24.90
CA ILE A 543 -41.39 1.74 25.71
C ILE A 543 -40.70 3.09 25.89
N VAL A 544 -41.28 4.12 25.26
CA VAL A 544 -40.73 5.49 25.33
C VAL A 544 -41.15 6.19 26.62
N ASN A 545 -42.35 5.89 27.10
CA ASN A 545 -42.85 6.32 28.40
C ASN A 545 -43.90 5.31 28.86
N LYS A 546 -44.35 5.43 30.12
CA LYS A 546 -45.28 4.49 30.79
C LYS A 546 -46.49 4.02 29.95
N PHE A 547 -46.94 4.80 28.96
CA PHE A 547 -48.12 4.47 28.18
C PHE A 547 -47.86 4.32 26.68
N ASP A 548 -46.66 4.59 26.18
CA ASP A 548 -46.43 4.65 24.74
C ASP A 548 -45.45 3.57 24.29
N LEU A 549 -45.98 2.57 23.59
CA LEU A 549 -45.22 1.48 22.97
C LEU A 549 -44.95 1.83 21.51
N TYR A 550 -43.68 1.96 21.16
CA TYR A 550 -43.25 2.21 19.78
C TYR A 550 -42.83 0.87 19.19
N ILE A 551 -43.33 0.57 18.00
CA ILE A 551 -43.14 -0.71 17.32
C ILE A 551 -42.59 -0.43 15.93
N SER A 552 -41.54 -1.15 15.52
CA SER A 552 -41.13 -1.18 14.13
C SER A 552 -42.08 -2.07 13.33
N ASP A 553 -42.93 -1.44 12.51
CA ASP A 553 -43.84 -2.12 11.60
C ASP A 553 -43.09 -2.40 10.29
N SER A 554 -42.11 -3.30 10.38
CA SER A 554 -41.01 -3.46 9.41
C SER A 554 -41.52 -3.70 7.99
N GLY A 555 -42.49 -4.61 7.84
CA GLY A 555 -43.10 -4.92 6.54
C GLY A 555 -43.90 -3.78 5.93
N ASN A 556 -44.27 -2.77 6.73
CA ASN A 556 -44.93 -1.55 6.28
C ASN A 556 -44.00 -0.32 6.26
N ASN A 557 -42.68 -0.51 6.43
CA ASN A 557 -41.65 0.53 6.32
C ASN A 557 -41.86 1.75 7.24
N ARG A 558 -42.35 1.53 8.47
CA ARG A 558 -42.70 2.62 9.39
C ARG A 558 -42.51 2.26 10.86
N ILE A 559 -42.46 3.28 11.71
CA ILE A 559 -42.56 3.13 13.18
C ILE A 559 -43.92 3.67 13.61
N VAL A 560 -44.66 2.85 14.37
CA VAL A 560 -45.98 3.21 14.90
C VAL A 560 -45.97 3.21 16.42
N LYS A 561 -46.77 4.11 16.98
CA LYS A 561 -46.97 4.26 18.42
C LYS A 561 -48.34 3.71 18.81
N TRP A 562 -48.38 2.84 19.79
CA TRP A 562 -49.59 2.29 20.39
C TRP A 562 -49.66 2.65 21.86
N LYS A 563 -50.86 3.01 22.34
CA LYS A 563 -51.04 3.36 23.75
C LYS A 563 -51.35 2.12 24.60
N LEU A 564 -50.46 1.82 25.53
CA LEU A 564 -50.63 0.79 26.54
C LEU A 564 -51.76 1.16 27.49
N ASN A 565 -52.57 0.16 27.87
CA ASN A 565 -53.67 0.26 28.85
C ASN A 565 -54.84 1.19 28.49
N ASN A 566 -54.93 1.69 27.24
CA ASN A 566 -56.10 2.41 26.75
C ASN A 566 -56.82 1.62 25.65
N SER A 567 -57.66 0.67 26.06
CA SER A 567 -58.39 -0.26 25.20
C SER A 567 -59.43 0.39 24.27
N SER A 568 -59.59 1.71 24.29
CA SER A 568 -60.51 2.45 23.41
C SER A 568 -59.90 2.84 22.06
N LEU A 569 -58.57 2.83 21.93
CA LEU A 569 -57.86 3.06 20.67
C LEU A 569 -57.35 1.71 20.14
N ASN A 570 -58.00 1.21 19.09
CA ASN A 570 -57.64 -0.04 18.41
C ASN A 570 -56.74 0.18 17.19
N GLU A 571 -56.08 1.34 17.11
CA GLU A 571 -55.17 1.71 16.04
C GLU A 571 -53.97 2.48 16.59
N GLY A 572 -52.82 2.32 15.93
CA GLY A 572 -51.61 3.07 16.23
C GLY A 572 -51.60 4.46 15.60
N GLU A 573 -50.62 5.26 16.00
CA GLU A 573 -50.31 6.57 15.42
C GLU A 573 -48.98 6.46 14.65
N LEU A 574 -48.91 7.07 13.46
CA LEU A 574 -47.67 7.10 12.67
C LEU A 574 -46.65 8.02 13.35
N VAL A 575 -45.46 7.50 13.64
CA VAL A 575 -44.37 8.26 14.25
C VAL A 575 -43.31 8.63 13.20
N ILE A 576 -42.85 7.65 12.43
CA ILE A 576 -41.80 7.78 11.42
C ILE A 576 -42.19 6.92 10.21
N GLY A 577 -41.86 7.37 9.01
CA GLY A 577 -42.20 6.68 7.77
C GLY A 577 -43.45 7.26 7.13
N ARG A 578 -44.04 6.50 6.21
CA ARG A 578 -45.17 6.96 5.38
C ARG A 578 -46.44 6.20 5.71
N ILE A 579 -47.57 6.88 5.62
CA ILE A 579 -48.89 6.26 5.82
C ILE A 579 -49.25 5.28 4.69
N ASP A 580 -48.72 5.49 3.48
CA ASP A 580 -48.91 4.62 2.32
C ASP A 580 -48.01 3.36 2.34
N CYS A 581 -47.20 3.21 3.39
CA CYS A 581 -46.30 2.06 3.63
C CYS A 581 -45.18 1.89 2.57
N LEU A 582 -45.00 2.87 1.68
CA LEU A 582 -43.91 2.84 0.70
C LEU A 582 -42.56 3.03 1.38
N ALA A 583 -41.57 2.25 0.94
CA ALA A 583 -40.19 2.44 1.35
C ALA A 583 -39.63 3.74 0.76
N GLY A 584 -38.74 4.39 1.51
CA GLY A 584 -38.00 5.57 1.07
C GLY A 584 -36.69 5.72 1.83
N ASN A 585 -35.88 6.70 1.46
CA ASN A 585 -34.55 6.92 2.04
C ASN A 585 -34.30 8.37 2.50
N SER A 586 -35.34 9.22 2.54
CA SER A 586 -35.21 10.55 3.14
C SER A 586 -35.13 10.46 4.67
N SER A 587 -34.90 11.59 5.36
CA SER A 587 -34.79 11.63 6.82
C SER A 587 -36.09 11.28 7.56
N THR A 588 -37.23 11.31 6.87
CA THR A 588 -38.57 10.97 7.43
C THR A 588 -39.10 9.62 6.94
N GLU A 589 -38.37 8.94 6.04
CA GLU A 589 -38.78 7.68 5.41
C GLU A 589 -37.83 6.55 5.80
N LEU A 590 -38.35 5.33 5.78
CA LEU A 590 -37.63 4.12 6.17
C LEU A 590 -37.82 3.02 5.11
N ASN A 591 -36.97 2.01 5.16
CA ASN A 591 -37.01 0.80 4.34
C ASN A 591 -36.66 -0.40 5.24
N TYR A 592 -37.69 -1.18 5.56
CA TYR A 592 -37.62 -2.33 6.46
C TYR A 592 -36.92 -2.01 7.80
N PRO A 593 -37.45 -1.05 8.60
CA PRO A 593 -36.86 -0.73 9.88
C PRO A 593 -37.02 -1.91 10.82
N TYR A 594 -35.93 -2.42 11.40
CA TYR A 594 -35.99 -3.64 12.22
C TYR A 594 -35.65 -3.38 13.69
N GLY A 595 -34.39 -3.01 13.97
CA GLY A 595 -33.91 -2.73 15.33
C GLY A 595 -34.21 -1.31 15.81
N MET A 596 -34.50 -1.16 17.10
CA MET A 596 -34.85 0.12 17.70
C MET A 596 -34.52 0.16 19.20
N THR A 597 -33.86 1.24 19.64
CA THR A 597 -33.59 1.46 21.07
C THR A 597 -33.83 2.91 21.45
N PHE A 598 -34.25 3.13 22.69
CA PHE A 598 -34.61 4.44 23.21
C PHE A 598 -33.67 4.84 24.33
N ASP A 599 -33.02 5.99 24.19
CA ASP A 599 -32.26 6.64 25.23
C ASP A 599 -33.19 7.57 26.02
N GLU A 600 -33.66 7.09 27.17
CA GLU A 600 -34.55 7.84 28.07
C GLU A 600 -33.92 9.14 28.59
N ILE A 601 -32.59 9.17 28.79
CA ILE A 601 -31.90 10.33 29.38
C ILE A 601 -31.91 11.50 28.40
N ASN A 602 -31.55 11.24 27.13
CA ASN A 602 -31.47 12.27 26.10
C ASN A 602 -32.73 12.38 25.22
N GLN A 603 -33.75 11.56 25.50
CA GLN A 603 -35.01 11.46 24.74
C GLN A 603 -34.76 11.21 23.24
N GLN A 604 -33.80 10.32 22.93
CA GLN A 604 -33.41 9.98 21.56
C GLN A 604 -33.84 8.55 21.22
N LEU A 605 -34.51 8.39 20.08
CA LEU A 605 -34.84 7.10 19.50
C LEU A 605 -33.85 6.77 18.38
N TYR A 606 -33.17 5.64 18.49
CA TYR A 606 -32.28 5.13 17.46
C TYR A 606 -32.99 4.01 16.71
N VAL A 607 -33.01 4.09 15.38
CA VAL A 607 -33.71 3.15 14.51
C VAL A 607 -32.75 2.63 13.44
N ALA A 608 -32.66 1.31 13.32
CA ALA A 608 -31.99 0.63 12.23
C ALA A 608 -32.90 0.62 11.00
N ASP A 609 -32.52 1.36 9.97
CA ASP A 609 -33.16 1.40 8.67
C ASP A 609 -32.50 0.35 7.77
N SER A 610 -32.82 -0.92 8.05
CA SER A 610 -32.00 -2.09 7.71
C SER A 610 -31.75 -2.25 6.21
N PHE A 611 -32.75 -2.01 5.37
CA PHE A 611 -32.59 -2.15 3.91
C PHE A 611 -32.05 -0.87 3.23
N ASN A 612 -31.94 0.23 3.97
CA ASN A 612 -31.14 1.39 3.55
C ASN A 612 -29.72 1.37 4.14
N TYR A 613 -29.36 0.32 4.90
CA TYR A 613 -28.04 0.11 5.51
C TYR A 613 -27.56 1.30 6.35
N ARG A 614 -28.48 1.89 7.12
CA ARG A 614 -28.19 3.07 7.94
C ARG A 614 -28.85 2.99 9.31
N VAL A 615 -28.33 3.76 10.26
CA VAL A 615 -28.96 3.98 11.57
C VAL A 615 -29.26 5.46 11.72
N LEU A 616 -30.49 5.77 12.09
CA LEU A 616 -31.01 7.12 12.26
C LEU A 616 -31.30 7.40 13.74
N ARG A 617 -31.00 8.61 14.19
CA ARG A 617 -31.35 9.14 15.51
C ARG A 617 -32.48 10.16 15.39
N TYR A 618 -33.54 9.99 16.16
CA TYR A 618 -34.72 10.86 16.20
C TYR A 618 -34.89 11.48 17.60
N ASN A 619 -35.14 12.77 17.66
CA ASN A 619 -35.43 13.46 18.91
C ASN A 619 -36.93 13.44 19.19
N LEU A 620 -37.35 12.73 20.25
CA LEU A 620 -38.77 12.55 20.57
C LEU A 620 -39.41 13.77 21.26
N ASN A 621 -38.63 14.79 21.62
CA ASN A 621 -39.17 16.06 22.12
C ASN A 621 -39.76 16.95 21.00
N GLN A 622 -39.60 16.57 19.73
CA GLN A 622 -40.20 17.30 18.61
C GLN A 622 -41.70 17.00 18.51
N THR A 623 -42.50 18.04 18.27
CA THR A 623 -43.97 17.94 18.23
C THR A 623 -44.55 17.73 16.82
N SER A 624 -43.71 17.65 15.78
CA SER A 624 -44.12 17.48 14.39
C SER A 624 -43.93 16.04 13.91
N PHE A 625 -45.01 15.37 13.51
CA PHE A 625 -44.98 14.01 12.95
C PHE A 625 -45.23 14.02 11.43
N PRO A 626 -44.55 13.18 10.62
CA PRO A 626 -43.52 12.22 11.03
C PRO A 626 -42.21 12.89 11.46
N LEU A 627 -41.51 12.28 12.41
CA LEU A 627 -40.24 12.81 12.91
C LEU A 627 -39.15 12.72 11.83
N SER A 628 -38.25 13.71 11.81
CA SER A 628 -37.11 13.74 10.89
C SER A 628 -35.83 13.31 11.62
N GLY A 629 -35.18 12.28 11.09
CA GLY A 629 -34.02 11.64 11.69
C GLY A 629 -32.70 12.22 11.21
N THR A 630 -31.70 12.17 12.07
CA THR A 630 -30.29 12.44 11.73
C THR A 630 -29.56 11.13 11.52
N THR A 631 -28.91 10.94 10.37
CA THR A 631 -28.12 9.72 10.11
C THR A 631 -26.87 9.71 10.98
N ILE A 632 -26.75 8.70 11.84
CA ILE A 632 -25.56 8.49 12.68
C ILE A 632 -24.63 7.43 12.10
N ILE A 633 -25.14 6.52 11.27
CA ILE A 633 -24.37 5.52 10.52
C ILE A 633 -24.91 5.45 9.11
N ASP A 634 -24.07 5.58 8.10
CA ASP A 634 -24.43 5.39 6.69
C ASP A 634 -23.46 4.40 6.03
N ARG A 635 -24.00 3.28 5.55
CA ARG A 635 -23.25 2.25 4.81
C ARG A 635 -23.78 2.01 3.40
N SER A 636 -24.62 2.91 2.90
CA SER A 636 -25.22 2.80 1.57
C SER A 636 -24.21 2.71 0.42
N GLN A 637 -22.94 3.11 0.62
CA GLN A 637 -21.89 3.07 -0.41
C GLN A 637 -21.02 1.79 -0.41
N HIS A 638 -21.17 0.89 0.57
CA HIS A 638 -20.40 -0.36 0.65
C HIS A 638 -21.19 -1.58 0.13
N ILE A 639 -21.74 -1.47 -1.09
CA ILE A 639 -22.53 -2.53 -1.73
C ILE A 639 -21.59 -3.57 -2.38
N LEU A 640 -21.17 -4.58 -1.62
CA LEU A 640 -20.68 -5.84 -2.16
C LEU A 640 -21.66 -6.94 -1.75
N SER A 641 -22.45 -7.41 -2.73
CA SER A 641 -23.43 -8.51 -2.66
C SER A 641 -24.80 -8.21 -2.01
N PRO A 642 -25.93 -8.36 -2.74
CA PRO A 642 -27.29 -8.18 -2.21
C PRO A 642 -27.82 -9.34 -1.34
N ASP A 643 -27.07 -10.44 -1.19
CA ASP A 643 -27.64 -11.73 -0.77
C ASP A 643 -27.40 -12.13 0.70
N VAL A 644 -27.16 -11.20 1.62
CA VAL A 644 -26.94 -11.57 3.03
C VAL A 644 -27.62 -10.58 3.97
N ALA A 645 -28.56 -11.11 4.76
CA ALA A 645 -29.43 -10.37 5.67
C ALA A 645 -28.67 -9.48 6.67
N ASN A 646 -28.85 -8.17 6.53
CA ASN A 646 -28.46 -7.16 7.52
C ASN A 646 -29.65 -6.91 8.46
N PHE A 647 -29.62 -7.53 9.64
CA PHE A 647 -30.50 -7.16 10.75
C PHE A 647 -29.64 -6.53 11.84
N TYR A 648 -29.70 -5.20 11.94
CA TYR A 648 -28.94 -4.45 12.91
C TYR A 648 -29.71 -4.39 14.23
N TYR A 649 -29.40 -5.27 15.18
CA TYR A 649 -29.92 -5.11 16.55
C TYR A 649 -29.19 -3.93 17.19
N ILE A 650 -29.96 -3.01 17.80
CA ILE A 650 -29.39 -1.84 18.47
C ILE A 650 -29.71 -1.94 19.95
N TYR A 651 -28.68 -1.86 20.79
CA TYR A 651 -28.84 -1.84 22.23
C TYR A 651 -28.18 -0.60 22.82
N TYR A 652 -28.93 0.19 23.57
CA TYR A 652 -28.39 1.31 24.31
C TYR A 652 -28.14 0.91 25.78
N ASP A 653 -26.88 0.98 26.20
CA ASP A 653 -26.51 0.78 27.59
C ASP A 653 -26.65 2.11 28.34
N HIS A 654 -27.77 2.26 29.04
CA HIS A 654 -28.08 3.44 29.83
C HIS A 654 -27.12 3.69 30.99
N ILE A 655 -26.40 2.67 31.48
CA ILE A 655 -25.47 2.81 32.61
C ILE A 655 -24.17 3.43 32.11
N ASN A 656 -23.67 2.94 30.98
CA ASN A 656 -22.38 3.38 30.43
C ASN A 656 -22.53 4.44 29.32
N ASN A 657 -23.77 4.79 28.94
CA ASN A 657 -24.09 5.74 27.88
C ASN A 657 -23.49 5.33 26.53
N ASP A 658 -23.47 4.02 26.26
CA ASP A 658 -22.86 3.40 25.10
C ASP A 658 -23.95 2.84 24.17
N LEU A 659 -23.91 3.23 22.88
CA LEU A 659 -24.74 2.59 21.86
C LEU A 659 -23.99 1.39 21.27
N TYR A 660 -24.63 0.24 21.33
CA TYR A 660 -24.15 -1.00 20.74
C TYR A 660 -24.96 -1.34 19.49
N LEU A 661 -24.26 -1.67 18.41
CA LEU A 661 -24.86 -2.15 17.17
C LEU A 661 -24.36 -3.57 16.92
N LEU A 662 -25.26 -4.52 16.74
CA LEU A 662 -24.92 -5.86 16.27
C LEU A 662 -25.29 -5.99 14.80
N GLU A 663 -24.31 -6.34 13.98
CA GLU A 663 -24.48 -6.57 12.55
C GLU A 663 -24.24 -8.05 12.24
N THR A 664 -25.15 -8.67 11.51
CA THR A 664 -24.99 -10.05 11.03
C THR A 664 -24.43 -10.06 9.60
N GLN A 665 -23.16 -10.44 9.43
CA GLN A 665 -22.57 -10.66 8.09
C GLN A 665 -22.14 -12.12 7.96
N ASN A 666 -22.66 -12.84 6.96
CA ASN A 666 -22.26 -14.21 6.63
C ASN A 666 -22.21 -15.16 7.85
N GLY A 667 -23.19 -15.06 8.75
CA GLY A 667 -23.26 -15.87 9.98
C GLY A 667 -22.32 -15.44 11.12
N SER A 668 -21.61 -14.32 10.96
CA SER A 668 -20.81 -13.67 12.03
C SER A 668 -21.54 -12.46 12.59
N VAL A 669 -21.47 -12.26 13.90
CA VAL A 669 -22.05 -11.12 14.60
C VAL A 669 -20.95 -10.08 14.88
N LEU A 670 -21.06 -8.87 14.34
CA LEU A 670 -20.12 -7.77 14.59
C LEU A 670 -20.72 -6.81 15.61
N LEU A 671 -20.02 -6.55 16.71
CA LEU A 671 -20.44 -5.59 17.73
C LEU A 671 -19.69 -4.27 17.55
N TYR A 672 -20.42 -3.18 17.42
CA TYR A 672 -19.85 -1.83 17.44
C TYR A 672 -20.25 -1.16 18.75
N LYS A 673 -19.34 -0.39 19.35
CA LYS A 673 -19.54 0.29 20.63
C LYS A 673 -19.31 1.80 20.45
N ASN A 674 -20.09 2.61 21.20
CA ASN A 674 -19.91 4.06 21.36
C ASN A 674 -20.08 4.86 20.05
N ILE A 675 -21.23 4.67 19.39
CA ILE A 675 -21.57 5.27 18.08
C ILE A 675 -22.30 6.62 18.23
N THR A 676 -22.10 7.32 19.34
CA THR A 676 -22.89 8.52 19.70
C THR A 676 -22.26 9.83 19.25
N SER A 677 -20.99 9.84 18.81
CA SER A 677 -20.35 11.05 18.27
C SER A 677 -20.63 11.18 16.77
N ASP A 678 -21.10 12.36 16.33
CA ASP A 678 -21.40 12.75 14.93
C ASP A 678 -20.16 12.74 13.99
N SER A 679 -19.17 11.90 14.25
CA SER A 679 -17.97 11.69 13.46
C SER A 679 -18.21 10.56 12.46
N HIS A 680 -18.35 10.91 11.18
CA HIS A 680 -18.35 10.02 10.01
C HIS A 680 -17.03 9.24 9.82
N THR A 681 -16.33 8.87 10.89
CA THR A 681 -15.03 8.21 10.87
C THR A 681 -15.19 6.76 11.29
N GLN A 682 -15.16 5.89 10.29
CA GLN A 682 -14.91 4.43 10.32
C GLN A 682 -14.61 3.86 11.72
N SER A 683 -15.65 3.53 12.49
CA SER A 683 -15.50 2.67 13.66
C SER A 683 -15.28 1.24 13.17
N GLN A 684 -14.09 0.70 13.44
CA GLN A 684 -13.77 -0.71 13.20
C GLN A 684 -14.63 -1.59 14.12
N PRO A 685 -15.25 -2.68 13.63
CA PRO A 685 -16.01 -3.58 14.49
C PRO A 685 -15.12 -4.20 15.57
N LEU A 686 -15.63 -4.32 16.79
CA LEU A 686 -15.12 -5.30 17.74
C LEU A 686 -15.63 -6.67 17.25
N SER A 687 -14.83 -7.34 16.44
CA SER A 687 -15.17 -8.66 15.90
C SER A 687 -15.31 -9.67 17.05
N ILE A 688 -16.55 -10.03 17.40
CA ILE A 688 -16.83 -11.18 18.27
C ILE A 688 -17.43 -12.27 17.38
N ALA A 689 -16.61 -13.21 16.92
CA ALA A 689 -17.13 -14.42 16.32
C ALA A 689 -17.84 -15.24 17.41
N ILE A 690 -19.16 -15.09 17.53
CA ILE A 690 -19.97 -16.03 18.31
C ILE A 690 -20.05 -17.32 17.49
N VAL A 691 -19.09 -18.22 17.72
CA VAL A 691 -19.12 -19.58 17.18
C VAL A 691 -20.08 -20.41 18.03
N GLY A 692 -21.30 -20.59 17.51
CA GLY A 692 -22.32 -21.49 18.04
C GLY A 692 -23.41 -21.66 16.98
N GLN A 693 -23.75 -22.90 16.66
CA GLN A 693 -24.72 -23.25 15.62
C GLN A 693 -26.10 -22.62 15.85
N GLN A 694 -26.75 -22.27 14.72
CA GLN A 694 -28.08 -21.65 14.53
C GLN A 694 -28.21 -20.19 14.97
N GLN A 695 -28.39 -19.32 13.96
CA GLN A 695 -28.91 -17.95 14.11
C GLN A 695 -30.20 -18.01 14.94
N ARG A 696 -30.13 -17.52 16.18
CA ARG A 696 -31.33 -17.18 16.94
C ARG A 696 -31.62 -15.72 16.65
N ASP A 697 -32.56 -15.46 15.76
CA ASP A 697 -33.03 -14.11 15.41
C ASP A 697 -33.95 -13.52 16.50
N GLY A 698 -33.70 -13.87 17.76
CA GLY A 698 -34.51 -13.44 18.90
C GLY A 698 -33.79 -12.32 19.64
N GLY A 699 -34.46 -11.18 19.75
CA GLY A 699 -34.12 -10.08 20.64
C GLY A 699 -34.04 -10.53 22.09
N PHE A 700 -33.31 -9.75 22.89
CA PHE A 700 -33.12 -10.00 24.30
C PHE A 700 -33.31 -8.72 25.10
N TYR A 701 -33.84 -8.87 26.32
CA TYR A 701 -34.00 -7.78 27.27
C TYR A 701 -33.37 -8.14 28.61
N ILE A 702 -32.75 -7.16 29.24
CA ILE A 702 -32.07 -7.32 30.53
C ILE A 702 -32.82 -6.48 31.55
N ASP A 703 -33.37 -7.12 32.58
CA ASP A 703 -34.05 -6.41 33.67
C ASP A 703 -33.05 -5.76 34.66
N LYS A 704 -33.56 -4.87 35.52
CA LYS A 704 -32.75 -4.19 36.56
C LYS A 704 -32.10 -5.16 37.55
N GLN A 705 -32.60 -6.39 37.66
CA GLN A 705 -32.05 -7.45 38.50
C GLN A 705 -31.01 -8.30 37.76
N SER A 706 -30.61 -7.91 36.53
CA SER A 706 -29.67 -8.62 35.65
C SER A 706 -30.14 -10.01 35.23
N SER A 707 -31.45 -10.23 35.17
CA SER A 707 -32.03 -11.39 34.48
C SER A 707 -32.14 -11.10 32.99
N ILE A 708 -31.89 -12.10 32.16
CA ILE A 708 -31.94 -11.98 30.71
C ILE A 708 -33.17 -12.72 30.20
N TYR A 709 -34.00 -12.04 29.42
CA TYR A 709 -35.15 -12.58 28.72
C TYR A 709 -34.79 -12.71 27.25
N ILE A 710 -35.05 -13.87 26.64
CA ILE A 710 -34.71 -14.14 25.24
C ILE A 710 -35.92 -14.77 24.56
N GLY A 711 -36.26 -14.26 23.37
CA GLY A 711 -37.16 -14.93 22.45
C GLY A 711 -36.48 -16.15 21.83
N ASP A 712 -36.96 -17.35 22.16
CA ASP A 712 -36.51 -18.58 21.52
C ASP A 712 -37.42 -18.89 20.33
N ASN A 713 -36.97 -18.48 19.13
CA ASN A 713 -37.70 -18.73 17.88
C ASN A 713 -37.76 -20.22 17.50
N SER A 714 -36.87 -21.06 18.06
CA SER A 714 -36.88 -22.50 17.76
C SER A 714 -37.97 -23.24 18.54
N ASP A 715 -38.19 -22.83 19.79
CA ASP A 715 -39.22 -23.42 20.67
C ASP A 715 -40.48 -22.54 20.80
N ASN A 716 -40.57 -21.44 20.04
CA ASN A 716 -41.65 -20.43 20.08
C ASN A 716 -42.03 -20.04 21.52
N SER A 717 -41.02 -19.70 22.31
CA SER A 717 -41.17 -19.41 23.74
C SER A 717 -40.28 -18.27 24.20
N ILE A 718 -40.63 -17.66 25.34
CA ILE A 718 -39.78 -16.69 26.01
C ILE A 718 -39.12 -17.35 27.20
N VAL A 719 -37.78 -17.30 27.25
CA VAL A 719 -36.99 -17.94 28.29
C VAL A 719 -36.30 -16.87 29.15
N LYS A 720 -36.55 -16.91 30.46
CA LYS A 720 -35.87 -16.08 31.47
C LYS A 720 -34.69 -16.82 32.05
N TRP A 721 -33.51 -16.20 32.01
CA TRP A 721 -32.29 -16.65 32.64
C TRP A 721 -31.96 -15.77 33.83
N LEU A 722 -31.94 -16.36 35.02
CA LEU A 722 -31.44 -15.68 36.21
C LEU A 722 -29.91 -15.59 36.16
N LYS A 723 -29.36 -14.50 36.68
CA LYS A 723 -27.91 -14.30 36.79
C LYS A 723 -27.24 -15.54 37.41
N GLU A 724 -26.21 -16.05 36.73
CA GLU A 724 -25.44 -17.25 37.11
C GLU A 724 -26.23 -18.58 37.11
N SER A 725 -27.50 -18.58 36.70
CA SER A 725 -28.27 -19.80 36.48
C SER A 725 -27.76 -20.54 35.24
N LYS A 726 -27.68 -21.86 35.35
CA LYS A 726 -27.35 -22.75 34.23
C LYS A 726 -28.58 -23.35 33.55
N GLN A 727 -29.77 -22.94 33.98
CA GLN A 727 -31.05 -23.35 33.40
C GLN A 727 -31.95 -22.13 33.24
N GLY A 728 -32.55 -22.00 32.06
CA GLY A 728 -33.56 -21.01 31.75
C GLY A 728 -34.94 -21.49 32.17
N ILE A 729 -35.81 -20.55 32.50
CA ILE A 729 -37.21 -20.79 32.89
C ILE A 729 -38.09 -20.26 31.75
N ILE A 730 -38.93 -21.11 31.16
CA ILE A 730 -39.93 -20.66 30.18
C ILE A 730 -40.98 -19.83 30.93
N VAL A 731 -41.10 -18.55 30.56
CA VAL A 731 -42.01 -17.59 31.19
C VAL A 731 -43.25 -17.30 30.34
N ALA A 732 -43.18 -17.49 29.01
CA ALA A 732 -44.32 -17.41 28.09
C ALA A 732 -44.12 -18.34 26.88
N GLY A 733 -45.22 -18.75 26.20
CA GLY A 733 -45.16 -19.64 25.03
C GLY A 733 -44.80 -21.10 25.37
N GLY A 734 -44.20 -21.80 24.39
CA GLY A 734 -43.76 -23.20 24.55
C GLY A 734 -44.88 -24.25 24.43
N HIS A 735 -45.95 -23.92 23.71
CA HIS A 735 -47.10 -24.81 23.41
C HIS A 735 -47.30 -24.97 21.90
N ASP A 736 -46.21 -25.20 21.15
CA ASP A 736 -46.17 -25.27 19.69
C ASP A 736 -46.54 -23.95 18.97
N THR A 737 -46.22 -23.87 17.68
CA THR A 737 -46.49 -22.70 16.83
C THR A 737 -47.98 -22.49 16.63
N GLY A 738 -48.46 -21.26 16.75
CA GLY A 738 -49.86 -20.93 16.47
C GLY A 738 -50.26 -19.51 16.85
N SER A 739 -51.51 -19.14 16.56
CA SER A 739 -52.06 -17.80 16.77
C SER A 739 -52.96 -17.68 18.01
N ASN A 740 -53.06 -18.74 18.82
CA ASN A 740 -53.78 -18.68 20.11
C ASN A 740 -53.05 -17.77 21.11
N LEU A 741 -53.74 -17.35 22.18
CA LEU A 741 -53.18 -16.39 23.16
C LEU A 741 -52.00 -16.94 23.99
N ASN A 742 -51.79 -18.26 23.97
CA ASN A 742 -50.69 -18.95 24.66
C ASN A 742 -49.66 -19.56 23.69
N GLN A 743 -49.76 -19.23 22.40
CA GLN A 743 -48.89 -19.70 21.32
C GLN A 743 -48.29 -18.50 20.59
N PHE A 744 -47.08 -18.68 20.06
CA PHE A 744 -46.36 -17.68 19.28
C PHE A 744 -45.93 -18.28 17.94
N ASP A 745 -45.69 -17.42 16.96
CA ASP A 745 -45.07 -17.74 15.69
C ASP A 745 -43.98 -16.71 15.40
N TYR A 746 -42.73 -17.15 15.59
CA TYR A 746 -41.53 -16.32 15.46
C TYR A 746 -41.49 -15.10 16.43
N PRO A 747 -41.40 -15.34 17.75
CA PRO A 747 -41.35 -14.28 18.75
C PRO A 747 -39.99 -13.53 18.72
N ILE A 748 -39.95 -12.42 17.99
CA ILE A 748 -38.71 -11.70 17.68
C ILE A 748 -38.19 -10.84 18.82
N ASP A 749 -39.03 -10.27 19.66
CA ASP A 749 -38.59 -9.34 20.71
C ASP A 749 -39.44 -9.45 21.97
N VAL A 750 -38.83 -9.14 23.12
CA VAL A 750 -39.49 -9.15 24.43
C VAL A 750 -38.99 -8.00 25.28
N ILE A 751 -39.90 -7.26 25.90
CA ILE A 751 -39.55 -6.24 26.90
C ILE A 751 -40.37 -6.47 28.17
N VAL A 752 -39.76 -6.16 29.32
CA VAL A 752 -40.44 -6.24 30.63
C VAL A 752 -40.92 -4.84 31.01
N ASP A 753 -42.15 -4.72 31.51
CA ASP A 753 -42.60 -3.46 32.12
C ASP A 753 -41.77 -3.17 33.38
N GLU A 754 -41.02 -2.08 33.38
CA GLU A 754 -40.13 -1.74 34.49
C GLU A 754 -40.87 -1.35 35.79
N GLN A 755 -42.14 -0.96 35.69
CA GLN A 755 -42.96 -0.62 36.86
C GLN A 755 -43.73 -1.82 37.39
N ASP A 756 -44.17 -2.71 36.50
CA ASP A 756 -44.70 -4.01 36.85
C ASP A 756 -43.88 -5.12 36.17
N SER A 757 -42.80 -5.52 36.84
CA SER A 757 -41.90 -6.54 36.32
C SER A 757 -42.57 -7.90 36.03
N ASN A 758 -43.87 -8.06 36.32
CA ASN A 758 -44.72 -9.23 36.01
C ASN A 758 -45.40 -9.17 34.65
N THR A 759 -45.25 -8.07 33.91
CA THR A 759 -45.82 -7.91 32.58
C THR A 759 -44.70 -7.94 31.56
N LEU A 760 -44.85 -8.81 30.55
CA LEU A 760 -43.99 -8.88 29.38
C LEU A 760 -44.81 -8.43 28.18
N TYR A 761 -44.21 -7.62 27.33
CA TYR A 761 -44.71 -7.41 25.98
C TYR A 761 -43.86 -8.25 25.03
N ILE A 762 -44.50 -8.92 24.07
CA ILE A 762 -43.83 -9.84 23.15
C ILE A 762 -44.25 -9.52 21.71
N VAL A 763 -43.27 -9.30 20.83
CA VAL A 763 -43.53 -9.16 19.39
C VAL A 763 -43.65 -10.53 18.76
N ASP A 764 -44.88 -10.89 18.39
CA ASP A 764 -45.24 -12.15 17.74
C ASP A 764 -45.31 -11.91 16.23
N SER A 765 -44.12 -11.94 15.59
CA SER A 765 -43.89 -11.26 14.31
C SER A 765 -44.66 -11.89 13.15
N PHE A 766 -44.67 -13.22 13.03
CA PHE A 766 -45.40 -13.88 11.94
C PHE A 766 -46.90 -13.89 12.18
N ASN A 767 -47.35 -13.76 13.43
CA ASN A 767 -48.73 -13.43 13.75
C ASN A 767 -49.03 -11.91 13.70
N SER A 768 -48.08 -11.06 13.26
CA SER A 768 -48.29 -9.62 13.01
C SER A 768 -49.00 -8.88 14.15
N ARG A 769 -48.60 -9.17 15.39
CA ARG A 769 -49.20 -8.62 16.61
C ARG A 769 -48.16 -8.45 17.72
N VAL A 770 -48.53 -7.65 18.72
CA VAL A 770 -47.82 -7.57 20.00
C VAL A 770 -48.75 -8.05 21.11
N MET A 771 -48.24 -8.92 21.96
CA MET A 771 -48.93 -9.65 23.02
C MET A 771 -48.46 -9.25 24.41
#